data_AF-A0A2D6UD51-F1
#
_entry.id   AF-A0A2D6UD51-F1
#
_cell.length_a   1.000
_cell.length_b   1.000
_cell.length_c   1.000
_cell.angle_alpha   90.00
_cell.angle_beta   90.00
_cell.angle_gamma   90.00
#
_symmetry.space_group_name_H-M   'P 1'
#
loop_
_entity.id
_entity.type
_entity.pdbx_description
1 polymer ?
#
loop_
_entity_poly.entity_id
_entity_poly.type
_entity_poly.pdbx_seq_one_letter_code
_entity_poly.pdbx_strand_id
1 'polypeptide(L)'
;MPSLSGIDLVIDQRLGANQNFSSSAISFIQGGGIYFDVAWEWNNGCCNASRDKRHAKDILDGLGITASGVMTFDGTNNPTRVGSRTLSINVPDTSSGVLAGSSIDYSPLSGKEIKFGAAGLINTLPTGCTGLVTGNSLFICDPGHSSNSGFSGAYIGIADVNAFTNSGYRDTTDNYALIEWVVGLAGATVPAQTKTVYFPEDTVIVAGEVYKESDLTAYMGNSPTGAKKVLAFMPLPVENINASGTANDFHVPNFISPNIWQIHNGNSSSYAGSNDVGMDYCSEFARAGVVGSCDKSAASTYKNHYLFGSELAAIGSGQSESVQTSRFLDFHSDFYLKPDSTSFKKREIPEGMSMWWQILLPWSAGATSVGVGLWAQLSFDDDYDGTNDNRKSQSSLLNVVISNLFPRRTDTTRYSEGDTGVGLDAFHFASYQQYFDDSDPSVTYARTLGPQSYFSTLECATAHDSSCFWGASNANYQPRGMMITNSDPYKKSDYTVPVSYSMDSDAFMSSGLNQGLIIQRVSNGSVGAMAQDLSVNDFRSAGFYASDANNYVGYFTGIMEFDQSGNTPEELAIVRSNGQATFTFDDTNDFLSVDAPLTVSNLPSTGYTNTWSDVKTGSLNLKFGDLNNSLAKSAYISKEVFAAELQDNGVQIGGSSGGTSNTKGVMVSWNTLDRQDYDLFKGDESQLVKPAVIPDTEYSQWGFWAMSSLDVSADAGTQTAGVHMGTWVAGEALDQSEIPTSGQATMSGAAVFKVASRSRAGTDGEIYKYTTTANVEGTFNWGASGYTGNIAFSKFDVGNSDFSAAGFTSFAISISGSGAEYSGSWTQDQSGGLYREAWLAGTLYGDDAPDESGGRVGVSLWSPSQDASEVNKIFHAEGIYLID
;
A
#
# COMPACT_ATOMS: atom_id res chain seq x y z
N MET A 1 16.05 26.41 11.05
CA MET A 1 16.68 25.33 10.27
C MET A 1 17.09 24.23 11.22
N PRO A 2 17.16 22.96 10.78
CA PRO A 2 17.88 21.92 11.49
C PRO A 2 19.34 22.35 11.73
N SER A 3 20.06 21.65 12.61
CA SER A 3 21.51 21.83 12.77
C SER A 3 22.19 21.74 11.40
N LEU A 4 22.97 22.75 11.02
CA LEU A 4 23.79 22.74 9.79
C LEU A 4 25.14 22.01 10.01
N SER A 5 25.25 21.20 11.06
CA SER A 5 26.44 20.40 11.36
C SER A 5 26.61 19.30 10.31
N GLY A 6 27.80 19.21 9.71
CA GLY A 6 28.09 18.23 8.65
C GLY A 6 27.65 18.67 7.24
N ILE A 7 27.19 19.92 7.08
CA ILE A 7 26.91 20.53 5.78
C ILE A 7 28.08 21.46 5.44
N ASP A 8 28.57 21.42 4.20
CA ASP A 8 29.68 22.27 3.74
C ASP A 8 29.23 23.37 2.77
N LEU A 9 28.04 23.24 2.18
CA LEU A 9 27.44 24.17 1.23
C LEU A 9 25.96 24.39 1.50
N VAL A 10 25.54 25.66 1.49
CA VAL A 10 24.12 26.04 1.43
C VAL A 10 23.89 26.93 0.20
N ILE A 11 22.88 26.60 -0.60
CA ILE A 11 22.41 27.42 -1.73
C ILE A 11 20.98 27.87 -1.45
N ASP A 12 20.76 29.16 -1.26
CA ASP A 12 19.45 29.77 -1.01
C ASP A 12 18.99 30.60 -2.21
N GLN A 13 18.12 30.01 -3.04
CA GLN A 13 17.55 30.67 -4.22
C GLN A 13 16.16 31.25 -3.99
N ARG A 14 15.70 31.29 -2.73
CA ARG A 14 14.37 31.81 -2.42
C ARG A 14 14.36 33.32 -2.59
N LEU A 15 13.25 33.79 -3.15
CA LEU A 15 13.00 35.19 -3.44
C LEU A 15 11.81 35.65 -2.62
N GLY A 16 11.99 36.71 -1.82
CA GLY A 16 10.92 37.31 -1.05
C GLY A 16 10.43 36.54 0.16
N ALA A 17 11.13 35.46 0.53
CA ALA A 17 10.75 34.62 1.66
C ALA A 17 10.94 35.36 2.99
N ASN A 18 10.17 34.99 4.02
CA ASN A 18 10.46 35.42 5.39
C ASN A 18 11.69 34.64 5.90
N GLN A 19 12.85 35.29 5.89
CA GLN A 19 14.12 34.68 6.25
C GLN A 19 14.43 34.87 7.75
N ASN A 20 13.81 34.06 8.63
CA ASN A 20 14.02 34.12 10.08
C ASN A 20 15.27 33.34 10.57
N PHE A 21 16.27 33.11 9.72
CA PHE A 21 17.38 32.20 9.99
C PHE A 21 18.77 32.80 9.69
N SER A 22 18.89 34.12 9.55
CA SER A 22 20.18 34.79 9.31
C SER A 22 21.21 34.42 10.38
N SER A 23 20.82 34.22 11.64
CA SER A 23 21.69 33.74 12.72
C SER A 23 22.33 32.37 12.43
N SER A 24 21.58 31.44 11.84
CA SER A 24 22.09 30.13 11.43
C SER A 24 23.08 30.27 10.28
N ALA A 25 22.76 31.08 9.27
CA ALA A 25 23.67 31.35 8.15
C ALA A 25 24.99 32.00 8.61
N ILE A 26 24.92 32.97 9.53
CA ILE A 26 26.08 33.60 10.15
C ILE A 26 26.95 32.55 10.85
N SER A 27 26.35 31.73 11.73
CA SER A 27 27.10 30.69 12.46
C SER A 27 27.74 29.65 11.53
N PHE A 28 27.07 29.34 10.42
CA PHE A 28 27.53 28.40 9.41
C PHE A 28 28.76 28.93 8.66
N ILE A 29 28.70 30.18 8.19
CA ILE A 29 29.81 30.84 7.51
C ILE A 29 30.98 31.06 8.49
N GLN A 30 30.70 31.43 9.75
CA GLN A 30 31.73 31.51 10.79
C GLN A 30 32.42 30.16 11.01
N GLY A 31 31.68 29.05 10.92
CA GLY A 31 32.18 27.69 11.04
C GLY A 31 32.93 27.13 9.83
N GLY A 32 33.08 27.89 8.74
CA GLY A 32 33.81 27.44 7.54
C GLY A 32 32.93 27.10 6.33
N GLY A 33 31.60 27.14 6.46
CA GLY A 33 30.68 26.77 5.39
C GLY A 33 30.62 27.76 4.22
N ILE A 34 30.30 27.27 3.03
CA ILE A 34 30.07 28.09 1.82
C ILE A 34 28.58 28.41 1.73
N TYR A 35 28.21 29.68 1.78
CA TYR A 35 26.82 30.12 1.69
C TYR A 35 26.60 30.95 0.43
N PHE A 36 25.76 30.45 -0.46
CA PHE A 36 25.35 31.12 -1.69
C PHE A 36 23.90 31.59 -1.57
N ASP A 37 23.59 32.85 -1.85
CA ASP A 37 22.23 33.36 -1.82
C ASP A 37 21.85 34.32 -2.95
N VAL A 38 20.54 34.46 -3.15
CA VAL A 38 19.96 35.59 -3.89
C VAL A 38 19.85 36.77 -2.94
N ALA A 39 20.74 37.75 -3.09
CA ALA A 39 20.79 38.93 -2.24
C ALA A 39 19.82 40.04 -2.69
N TRP A 40 19.38 40.02 -3.96
CA TRP A 40 18.49 41.02 -4.56
C TRP A 40 17.86 40.55 -5.88
N GLU A 41 16.83 41.26 -6.33
CA GLU A 41 16.22 41.08 -7.65
C GLU A 41 15.69 42.43 -8.19
N TRP A 42 15.50 42.52 -9.51
CA TRP A 42 15.11 43.65 -10.36
C TRP A 42 14.21 44.76 -9.75
N ASN A 43 14.28 45.95 -10.38
CA ASN A 43 13.84 47.27 -9.91
C ASN A 43 12.63 47.33 -8.95
N ASN A 44 12.80 48.12 -7.88
CA ASN A 44 11.84 48.37 -6.80
C ASN A 44 11.52 47.19 -5.88
N GLY A 45 12.33 46.12 -5.92
CA GLY A 45 12.14 44.95 -5.08
C GLY A 45 10.92 44.16 -5.51
N CYS A 46 10.89 43.72 -6.78
CA CYS A 46 9.92 42.71 -7.20
C CYS A 46 9.87 41.59 -6.18
N CYS A 47 8.71 40.94 -6.08
CA CYS A 47 8.71 39.58 -5.57
C CYS A 47 9.20 39.53 -4.11
N ASN A 48 9.00 40.64 -3.37
CA ASN A 48 9.46 40.89 -2.00
C ASN A 48 10.99 40.89 -1.78
N ALA A 49 11.82 41.11 -2.80
CA ALA A 49 13.30 41.12 -2.72
C ALA A 49 13.90 42.09 -1.69
N SER A 50 13.11 43.05 -1.19
CA SER A 50 13.44 43.86 -0.01
C SER A 50 13.74 43.03 1.25
N ARG A 51 13.21 41.81 1.35
CA ARG A 51 13.48 40.86 2.43
C ARG A 51 14.82 40.17 2.24
N ASP A 52 15.17 39.77 1.03
CA ASP A 52 16.46 39.14 0.73
C ASP A 52 17.60 40.13 0.92
N LYS A 53 17.41 41.39 0.52
CA LYS A 53 18.31 42.50 0.86
C LYS A 53 18.53 42.64 2.37
N ARG A 54 17.47 42.48 3.17
CA ARG A 54 17.56 42.57 4.63
C ARG A 54 18.35 41.38 5.18
N HIS A 55 18.07 40.18 4.68
CA HIS A 55 18.78 38.95 5.06
C HIS A 55 20.27 39.01 4.72
N ALA A 56 20.62 39.39 3.50
CA ALA A 56 22.00 39.60 3.07
C ALA A 56 22.71 40.63 3.97
N LYS A 57 22.02 41.73 4.32
CA LYS A 57 22.53 42.72 5.26
C LYS A 57 22.74 42.14 6.66
N ASP A 58 21.79 41.36 7.18
CA ASP A 58 21.88 40.76 8.51
C ASP A 58 23.05 39.76 8.57
N ILE A 59 23.31 39.00 7.50
CA ILE A 59 24.49 38.13 7.38
C ILE A 59 25.78 38.96 7.45
N LEU A 60 25.91 39.99 6.59
CA LEU A 60 27.12 40.82 6.54
C LEU A 60 27.41 41.51 7.88
N ASP A 61 26.36 42.01 8.54
CA ASP A 61 26.46 42.62 9.86
C ASP A 61 26.93 41.58 10.91
N GLY A 62 26.36 40.37 10.87
CA GLY A 62 26.73 39.27 11.76
C GLY A 62 28.13 38.71 11.54
N LEU A 63 28.68 38.81 10.32
CA LEU A 63 30.06 38.45 10.00
C LEU A 63 31.07 39.54 10.37
N GLY A 64 30.61 40.70 10.85
CA GLY A 64 31.48 41.83 11.21
C GLY A 64 31.98 42.64 10.00
N ILE A 65 31.42 42.44 8.81
CA ILE A 65 31.78 43.15 7.58
C ILE A 65 31.04 44.49 7.53
N THR A 66 31.35 45.39 8.47
CA THR A 66 30.60 46.65 8.66
C THR A 66 31.45 47.92 8.67
N ALA A 67 32.78 47.82 8.71
CA ALA A 67 33.62 48.95 9.10
C ALA A 67 33.80 50.07 8.06
N SER A 68 33.35 49.93 6.81
CA SER A 68 33.58 51.02 5.82
C SER A 68 32.67 51.09 4.57
N GLY A 69 31.57 50.33 4.48
CA GLY A 69 30.63 50.50 3.35
C GLY A 69 29.29 49.80 3.57
N VAL A 70 28.19 50.53 3.44
CA VAL A 70 26.84 49.94 3.42
C VAL A 70 26.65 49.27 2.06
N MET A 71 26.20 48.01 2.04
CA MET A 71 25.73 47.40 0.80
C MET A 71 24.48 48.16 0.33
N THR A 72 24.58 48.85 -0.80
CA THR A 72 23.44 49.57 -1.38
C THR A 72 23.06 48.97 -2.71
N PHE A 73 21.76 48.94 -2.97
CA PHE A 73 21.18 48.36 -4.18
C PHE A 73 20.62 49.50 -5.03
N ASP A 74 20.74 49.40 -6.35
CA ASP A 74 20.18 50.42 -7.25
C ASP A 74 18.65 50.30 -7.30
N GLY A 75 17.97 51.40 -6.99
CA GLY A 75 16.52 51.55 -7.15
C GLY A 75 16.12 52.43 -8.33
N THR A 76 17.06 52.85 -9.18
CA THR A 76 16.77 53.77 -10.28
C THR A 76 16.26 53.07 -11.53
N ASN A 77 15.15 53.59 -12.07
CA ASN A 77 14.59 53.16 -13.35
C ASN A 77 15.48 53.65 -14.50
N ASN A 78 16.52 52.89 -14.86
CA ASN A 78 17.29 53.15 -16.06
C ASN A 78 16.80 52.27 -17.24
N PRO A 79 15.98 52.81 -18.16
CA PRO A 79 15.41 52.05 -19.28
C PRO A 79 16.45 51.53 -20.28
N THR A 80 17.71 51.94 -20.21
CA THR A 80 18.80 51.41 -21.07
C THR A 80 19.35 50.05 -20.60
N ARG A 81 18.81 49.48 -19.51
CA ARG A 81 19.30 48.24 -18.87
C ARG A 81 18.22 47.19 -18.66
N VAL A 82 17.12 47.26 -19.41
CA VAL A 82 16.03 46.28 -19.39
C VAL A 82 16.31 45.23 -20.47
N GLY A 83 16.66 44.01 -20.07
CA GLY A 83 16.94 42.88 -20.97
C GLY A 83 18.10 42.00 -20.52
N SER A 84 18.16 40.78 -21.07
CA SER A 84 19.21 39.81 -20.73
C SER A 84 20.61 40.38 -21.01
N ARG A 85 21.54 40.18 -20.06
CA ARG A 85 22.92 40.69 -20.14
C ARG A 85 23.91 39.58 -19.86
N THR A 86 24.91 39.47 -20.72
CA THR A 86 26.11 38.67 -20.47
C THR A 86 27.21 39.60 -19.94
N LEU A 87 27.83 39.23 -18.82
CA LEU A 87 28.91 39.96 -18.18
C LEU A 87 30.09 39.02 -17.94
N SER A 88 31.29 39.44 -18.33
CA SER A 88 32.50 38.67 -18.05
C SER A 88 32.80 38.66 -16.54
N ILE A 89 33.21 37.49 -16.04
CA ILE A 89 33.60 37.31 -14.65
C ILE A 89 35.01 37.86 -14.47
N ASN A 90 35.14 38.83 -13.58
CA ASN A 90 36.39 39.41 -13.16
C ASN A 90 36.99 38.54 -12.06
N VAL A 91 37.90 37.65 -12.43
CA VAL A 91 38.66 36.85 -11.46
C VAL A 91 39.51 37.78 -10.59
N PRO A 92 39.34 37.76 -9.25
CA PRO A 92 40.14 38.59 -8.36
C PRO A 92 41.62 38.19 -8.40
N ASP A 93 42.51 39.17 -8.38
CA ASP A 93 43.95 38.93 -8.25
C ASP A 93 44.27 38.56 -6.79
N THR A 94 44.47 37.26 -6.56
CA THR A 94 44.84 36.71 -5.24
C THR A 94 46.32 36.87 -4.92
N SER A 95 47.14 37.36 -5.86
CA SER A 95 48.59 37.57 -5.67
C SER A 95 48.96 38.98 -5.20
N SER A 96 48.03 39.94 -5.26
CA SER A 96 48.21 41.31 -4.76
C SER A 96 47.45 41.54 -3.43
N GLY A 97 48.04 42.36 -2.56
CA GLY A 97 47.86 42.39 -1.09
C GLY A 97 46.47 42.55 -0.46
N VAL A 98 45.37 42.57 -1.22
CA VAL A 98 43.99 42.61 -0.68
C VAL A 98 43.43 41.20 -0.43
N LEU A 99 43.74 40.24 -1.30
CA LEU A 99 43.30 38.84 -1.21
C LEU A 99 44.48 37.85 -1.07
N ALA A 100 45.65 38.35 -0.68
CA ALA A 100 46.92 37.60 -0.59
C ALA A 100 46.93 36.45 0.45
N GLY A 101 45.80 36.13 1.08
CA GLY A 101 45.60 35.00 1.98
C GLY A 101 44.35 34.18 1.69
N SER A 102 43.70 34.36 0.53
CA SER A 102 42.54 33.57 0.14
C SER A 102 42.90 32.10 -0.13
N SER A 103 42.11 31.19 0.43
CA SER A 103 42.14 29.76 0.12
C SER A 103 41.19 29.37 -1.01
N ILE A 104 40.49 30.35 -1.61
CA ILE A 104 39.51 30.15 -2.68
C ILE A 104 40.25 30.13 -4.03
N ASP A 105 40.12 29.02 -4.75
CA ASP A 105 40.63 28.91 -6.12
C ASP A 105 39.63 29.52 -7.11
N TYR A 106 39.93 30.70 -7.63
CA TYR A 106 39.13 31.39 -8.64
C TYR A 106 39.47 30.98 -10.08
N SER A 107 40.48 30.12 -10.30
CA SER A 107 40.91 29.73 -11.64
C SER A 107 39.82 29.08 -12.51
N PRO A 108 38.82 28.35 -11.97
CA PRO A 108 37.72 27.82 -12.78
C PRO A 108 36.83 28.90 -13.41
N LEU A 109 36.86 30.13 -12.87
CA LEU A 109 36.10 31.28 -13.38
C LEU A 109 36.87 32.09 -14.43
N SER A 110 38.13 31.74 -14.72
CA SER A 110 38.96 32.50 -15.65
C SER A 110 38.41 32.45 -17.08
N GLY A 111 38.17 33.63 -17.65
CA GLY A 111 37.62 33.77 -19.01
C GLY A 111 36.14 33.40 -19.15
N LYS A 112 35.43 33.20 -18.04
CA LYS A 112 34.00 32.83 -18.01
C LYS A 112 33.09 34.05 -18.06
N GLU A 113 31.88 33.87 -18.58
CA GLU A 113 30.85 34.91 -18.59
C GLU A 113 29.53 34.41 -18.00
N ILE A 114 28.85 35.27 -17.23
CA ILE A 114 27.54 34.98 -16.65
C ILE A 114 26.46 35.81 -17.33
N LYS A 115 25.34 35.16 -17.62
CA LYS A 115 24.16 35.73 -18.25
C LYS A 115 23.03 35.89 -17.25
N PHE A 116 22.47 37.09 -17.18
CA PHE A 116 21.35 37.46 -16.33
C PHE A 116 20.09 37.69 -17.16
N GLY A 117 18.91 37.51 -16.55
CA GLY A 117 17.61 37.77 -17.18
C GLY A 117 17.25 39.27 -17.12
N ALA A 118 17.54 39.89 -15.98
CA ALA A 118 17.48 41.34 -15.75
C ALA A 118 18.38 41.67 -14.53
N ALA A 119 19.68 41.86 -14.76
CA ALA A 119 20.66 42.02 -13.67
C ALA A 119 20.27 43.15 -12.69
N GLY A 120 19.89 42.79 -11.47
CA GLY A 120 19.83 43.72 -10.36
C GLY A 120 21.25 44.24 -10.06
N LEU A 121 21.38 45.52 -9.72
CA LEU A 121 22.69 46.13 -9.46
C LEU A 121 22.90 46.33 -7.96
N ILE A 122 24.10 45.98 -7.51
CA ILE A 122 24.59 46.30 -6.17
C ILE A 122 25.54 47.49 -6.31
N ASN A 123 25.04 48.69 -6.01
CA ASN A 123 25.75 49.96 -6.20
C ASN A 123 27.08 50.03 -5.44
N THR A 124 27.09 49.50 -4.21
CA THR A 124 28.28 49.49 -3.35
C THR A 124 28.36 48.17 -2.61
N LEU A 125 29.54 47.57 -2.57
CA LEU A 125 29.86 46.44 -1.70
C LEU A 125 30.58 46.92 -0.44
N PRO A 126 30.37 46.28 0.73
CA PRO A 126 31.17 46.53 1.92
C PRO A 126 32.65 46.19 1.71
N THR A 127 33.53 46.85 2.46
CA THR A 127 34.96 46.49 2.53
C THR A 127 35.09 45.08 3.12
N GLY A 128 35.66 44.15 2.37
CA GLY A 128 35.67 42.72 2.69
C GLY A 128 34.93 41.85 1.67
N CYS A 129 34.21 42.45 0.73
CA CYS A 129 33.58 41.73 -0.38
C CYS A 129 34.09 42.25 -1.73
N THR A 130 34.24 41.33 -2.67
CA THR A 130 34.74 41.57 -4.03
C THR A 130 33.63 41.32 -5.03
N GLY A 131 33.38 42.30 -5.90
CA GLY A 131 32.45 42.14 -7.03
C GLY A 131 33.10 41.31 -8.14
N LEU A 132 32.45 40.22 -8.53
CA LEU A 132 32.94 39.30 -9.56
C LEU A 132 32.46 39.70 -10.97
N VAL A 133 31.56 40.66 -11.10
CA VAL A 133 31.12 41.20 -12.40
C VAL A 133 30.96 42.71 -12.33
N THR A 134 30.98 43.37 -13.49
CA THR A 134 30.73 44.80 -13.58
C THR A 134 29.35 45.16 -13.02
N GLY A 135 29.29 46.05 -12.01
CA GLY A 135 28.05 46.41 -11.32
C GLY A 135 27.71 45.57 -10.09
N ASN A 136 28.63 44.69 -9.67
CA ASN A 136 28.56 43.87 -8.45
C ASN A 136 27.31 42.97 -8.35
N SER A 137 26.65 42.66 -9.47
CA SER A 137 25.48 41.76 -9.51
C SER A 137 25.78 40.32 -9.10
N LEU A 138 27.07 39.98 -9.00
CA LEU A 138 27.61 38.78 -8.39
C LEU A 138 28.80 39.23 -7.54
N PHE A 139 28.85 38.82 -6.28
CA PHE A 139 29.93 39.17 -5.36
C PHE A 139 30.25 38.02 -4.42
N ILE A 140 31.44 38.10 -3.81
CA ILE A 140 31.89 37.18 -2.78
C ILE A 140 32.53 37.95 -1.63
N CYS A 141 32.21 37.58 -0.40
CA CYS A 141 32.92 38.00 0.80
C CYS A 141 33.85 36.86 1.22
N ASP A 142 35.12 37.00 0.83
CA ASP A 142 36.16 35.99 0.96
C ASP A 142 36.85 36.11 2.34
N PRO A 143 36.95 35.04 3.14
CA PRO A 143 37.58 35.10 4.45
C PRO A 143 39.07 35.49 4.40
N GLY A 144 39.76 35.25 3.27
CA GLY A 144 41.15 35.64 3.06
C GLY A 144 41.36 37.10 2.63
N HIS A 145 40.29 37.90 2.55
CA HIS A 145 40.42 39.33 2.36
C HIS A 145 41.05 39.99 3.59
N SER A 146 41.98 40.93 3.39
CA SER A 146 42.77 41.56 4.47
C SER A 146 41.96 42.34 5.54
N SER A 147 40.67 42.58 5.31
CA SER A 147 39.76 43.24 6.24
C SER A 147 38.82 42.25 6.96
N ASN A 148 38.86 40.97 6.59
CA ASN A 148 38.03 39.92 7.17
C ASN A 148 38.90 39.12 8.15
N SER A 149 38.49 39.08 9.42
CA SER A 149 39.22 38.35 10.48
C SER A 149 38.30 37.57 11.42
N GLY A 150 37.00 37.50 11.10
CA GLY A 150 35.96 37.00 12.01
C GLY A 150 35.17 35.78 11.52
N PHE A 151 35.50 35.20 10.37
CA PHE A 151 34.83 34.03 9.81
C PHE A 151 35.78 33.23 8.91
N SER A 152 35.51 31.92 8.73
CA SER A 152 36.38 31.01 7.96
C SER A 152 35.75 30.50 6.66
N GLY A 153 34.44 30.66 6.50
CA GLY A 153 33.69 30.28 5.29
C GLY A 153 33.58 31.42 4.29
N ALA A 154 32.80 31.23 3.22
CA ALA A 154 32.58 32.27 2.21
C ALA A 154 31.09 32.61 2.06
N TYR A 155 30.81 33.88 1.82
CA TYR A 155 29.46 34.35 1.49
C TYR A 155 29.41 34.84 0.05
N ILE A 156 28.55 34.26 -0.78
CA ILE A 156 28.42 34.56 -2.21
C ILE A 156 27.00 35.03 -2.45
N GLY A 157 26.83 36.21 -3.04
CA GLY A 157 25.51 36.75 -3.32
C GLY A 157 25.33 37.11 -4.79
N ILE A 158 24.11 36.89 -5.29
CA ILE A 158 23.68 37.28 -6.63
C ILE A 158 22.46 38.19 -6.60
N ALA A 159 22.38 39.13 -7.55
CA ALA A 159 21.32 40.13 -7.63
C ALA A 159 20.25 39.84 -8.72
N ASP A 160 20.12 38.58 -9.15
CA ASP A 160 19.10 38.11 -10.09
C ASP A 160 18.99 36.57 -10.03
N VAL A 161 17.83 36.06 -9.61
CA VAL A 161 17.56 34.61 -9.50
C VAL A 161 17.38 33.92 -10.85
N ASN A 162 17.04 34.67 -11.91
CA ASN A 162 16.79 34.11 -13.23
C ASN A 162 18.05 33.55 -13.90
N ALA A 163 19.24 33.91 -13.40
CA ALA A 163 20.50 33.31 -13.83
C ALA A 163 20.53 31.78 -13.66
N PHE A 164 19.74 31.22 -12.73
CA PHE A 164 19.73 29.77 -12.45
C PHE A 164 18.35 29.10 -12.53
N THR A 165 17.27 29.88 -12.45
CA THR A 165 15.90 29.33 -12.43
C THR A 165 15.21 29.30 -13.80
N ASN A 166 15.70 30.05 -14.79
CA ASN A 166 15.13 30.08 -16.14
C ASN A 166 15.96 29.22 -17.10
N SER A 167 15.32 28.23 -17.75
CA SER A 167 15.97 27.30 -18.68
C SER A 167 16.69 27.99 -19.84
N GLY A 168 16.18 29.13 -20.33
CA GLY A 168 16.80 29.91 -21.39
C GLY A 168 18.09 30.64 -21.02
N TYR A 169 18.44 30.68 -19.72
CA TYR A 169 19.67 31.29 -19.20
C TYR A 169 20.59 30.26 -18.54
N ARG A 170 20.03 29.28 -17.84
CA ARG A 170 20.76 28.15 -17.26
C ARG A 170 21.58 27.40 -18.31
N ASP A 171 20.98 27.17 -19.48
CA ASP A 171 21.55 26.33 -20.55
C ASP A 171 22.32 27.17 -21.60
N THR A 172 22.47 28.49 -21.39
CA THR A 172 23.23 29.38 -22.28
C THR A 172 24.46 29.96 -21.59
N THR A 173 25.66 29.66 -22.11
CA THR A 173 26.96 30.15 -21.59
C THR A 173 27.24 29.79 -20.12
N ASP A 174 28.38 30.24 -19.56
CA ASP A 174 29.05 29.68 -18.37
C ASP A 174 28.32 29.81 -17.00
N ASN A 175 27.01 30.07 -16.95
CA ASN A 175 26.22 30.12 -15.71
C ASN A 175 26.34 28.81 -14.90
N TYR A 176 26.34 27.68 -15.60
CA TYR A 176 26.54 26.37 -15.00
C TYR A 176 27.94 26.24 -14.36
N ALA A 177 28.97 26.76 -15.02
CA ALA A 177 30.36 26.72 -14.51
C ALA A 177 30.53 27.52 -13.21
N LEU A 178 29.73 28.58 -13.00
CA LEU A 178 29.72 29.30 -11.73
C LEU A 178 29.19 28.42 -10.59
N ILE A 179 28.08 27.70 -10.80
CA ILE A 179 27.52 26.80 -9.78
C ILE A 179 28.45 25.61 -9.54
N GLU A 180 29.08 25.04 -10.59
CA GLU A 180 30.11 24.02 -10.43
C GLU A 180 31.29 24.51 -9.59
N TRP A 181 31.71 25.76 -9.79
CA TRP A 181 32.75 26.38 -8.97
C TRP A 181 32.31 26.53 -7.51
N VAL A 182 31.10 27.07 -7.24
CA VAL A 182 30.55 27.19 -5.87
C VAL A 182 30.49 25.84 -5.17
N VAL A 183 30.04 24.79 -5.87
CA VAL A 183 30.04 23.41 -5.35
C VAL A 183 31.46 22.89 -5.11
N GLY A 184 32.41 23.24 -5.99
CA GLY A 184 33.82 22.88 -5.86
C GLY A 184 34.49 23.50 -4.63
N LEU A 185 34.09 24.70 -4.20
CA LEU A 185 34.64 25.35 -3.00
C LEU A 185 34.35 24.56 -1.72
N ALA A 186 33.19 23.92 -1.63
CA ALA A 186 32.86 23.06 -0.49
C ALA A 186 33.70 21.75 -0.46
N GLY A 187 34.29 21.35 -1.58
CA GLY A 187 35.11 20.14 -1.70
C GLY A 187 36.61 20.33 -1.45
N ALA A 188 37.11 21.57 -1.29
CA ALA A 188 38.55 21.84 -1.11
C ALA A 188 39.03 21.74 0.35
N THR A 189 38.12 21.61 1.32
CA THR A 189 38.44 21.73 2.76
C THR A 189 38.47 20.41 3.53
N VAL A 190 38.16 19.24 2.95
CA VAL A 190 38.16 17.94 3.66
C VAL A 190 38.59 16.79 2.73
N PRO A 191 39.46 15.85 3.18
CA PRO A 191 39.87 14.68 2.39
C PRO A 191 38.69 13.77 2.05
N ALA A 192 38.75 13.15 0.87
CA ALA A 192 37.75 12.23 0.30
C ALA A 192 37.06 11.32 1.34
N GLN A 193 35.87 11.74 1.75
CA GLN A 193 34.84 10.93 2.38
C GLN A 193 33.61 11.02 1.47
N THR A 194 32.89 9.92 1.36
CA THR A 194 31.76 9.65 0.47
C THR A 194 30.77 10.83 0.41
N LYS A 195 30.55 11.40 -0.78
CA LYS A 195 29.55 12.45 -1.01
C LYS A 195 28.16 11.88 -0.76
N THR A 196 27.50 12.32 0.31
CA THR A 196 26.05 12.17 0.46
C THR A 196 25.42 13.45 -0.06
N VAL A 197 24.82 13.39 -1.25
CA VAL A 197 24.01 14.49 -1.80
C VAL A 197 22.58 14.19 -1.39
N TYR A 198 21.99 15.02 -0.53
CA TYR A 198 20.56 14.97 -0.26
C TYR A 198 19.86 15.80 -1.34
N PHE A 199 19.11 15.17 -2.24
CA PHE A 199 18.19 15.91 -3.09
C PHE A 199 16.95 16.30 -2.27
N PRO A 200 16.22 17.39 -2.60
CA PRO A 200 14.94 17.71 -1.96
C PRO A 200 13.93 16.57 -2.05
N GLU A 201 14.02 15.75 -3.10
CA GLU A 201 13.25 14.51 -3.29
C GLU A 201 13.67 13.37 -2.36
N ASP A 202 14.86 13.45 -1.74
CA ASP A 202 15.34 12.53 -0.69
C ASP A 202 15.06 13.06 0.73
N THR A 203 14.45 14.25 0.86
CA THR A 203 14.11 14.83 2.16
C THR A 203 12.62 14.74 2.45
N VAL A 204 12.22 13.84 3.36
CA VAL A 204 10.89 13.89 3.96
C VAL A 204 10.86 15.02 4.98
N ILE A 205 10.33 16.19 4.59
CA ILE A 205 10.02 17.26 5.55
C ILE A 205 8.64 16.98 6.13
N VAL A 206 8.57 16.24 7.23
CA VAL A 206 7.34 16.14 8.03
C VAL A 206 7.18 17.42 8.83
N ALA A 207 6.28 18.31 8.39
CA ALA A 207 5.94 19.52 9.14
C ALA A 207 4.99 19.16 10.30
N GLY A 208 5.46 19.29 11.55
CA GLY A 208 4.64 19.01 12.73
C GLY A 208 5.46 19.01 14.03
N GLU A 209 4.77 18.85 15.17
CA GLU A 209 5.46 18.56 16.43
C GLU A 209 6.02 17.13 16.38
N VAL A 210 7.28 17.02 16.76
CA VAL A 210 7.99 15.73 16.85
C VAL A 210 7.38 14.90 17.96
N TYR A 211 6.84 13.73 17.62
CA TYR A 211 6.27 12.80 18.60
C TYR A 211 7.38 11.95 19.24
N LYS A 212 7.60 12.15 20.53
CA LYS A 212 8.70 11.54 21.29
C LYS A 212 8.24 10.30 22.04
N GLU A 213 9.21 9.51 22.49
CA GLU A 213 8.95 8.37 23.37
C GLU A 213 8.25 8.78 24.69
N SER A 214 8.55 9.98 25.20
CA SER A 214 7.86 10.54 26.36
C SER A 214 6.37 10.78 26.11
N ASP A 215 6.01 11.18 24.89
CA ASP A 215 4.62 11.45 24.51
C ASP A 215 3.86 10.12 24.40
N LEU A 216 4.48 9.09 23.80
CA LEU A 216 3.95 7.73 23.80
C LEU A 216 3.76 7.20 25.22
N THR A 217 4.76 7.38 26.09
CA THR A 217 4.70 6.94 27.48
C THR A 217 3.55 7.65 28.23
N ALA A 218 3.39 8.96 28.02
CA ALA A 218 2.29 9.73 28.60
C ALA A 218 0.92 9.26 28.08
N TYR A 219 0.81 9.02 26.77
CA TYR A 219 -0.41 8.52 26.13
C TYR A 219 -0.81 7.13 26.67
N MET A 220 0.15 6.21 26.81
CA MET A 220 -0.09 4.88 27.38
C MET A 220 -0.37 4.96 28.89
N GLY A 221 0.26 5.89 29.61
CA GLY A 221 0.09 6.12 31.05
C GLY A 221 -1.28 6.69 31.46
N ASN A 222 -2.02 7.27 30.51
CA ASN A 222 -3.42 7.69 30.70
C ASN A 222 -4.42 6.50 30.71
N SER A 223 -3.93 5.27 30.53
CA SER A 223 -4.71 4.04 30.62
C SER A 223 -4.66 3.46 32.04
N PRO A 224 -5.70 2.72 32.52
CA PRO A 224 -5.54 1.85 33.67
C PRO A 224 -4.30 0.95 33.46
N THR A 225 -3.34 1.07 34.37
CA THR A 225 -2.01 0.45 34.38
C THR A 225 -1.85 -0.80 33.50
N GLY A 226 -1.09 -0.69 32.40
CA GLY A 226 -0.52 -1.84 31.66
C GLY A 226 -1.35 -2.43 30.51
N ALA A 227 -2.49 -1.85 30.14
CA ALA A 227 -3.33 -2.37 29.06
C ALA A 227 -2.82 -1.98 27.65
N LYS A 228 -2.94 -2.92 26.69
CA LYS A 228 -2.74 -2.68 25.25
C LYS A 228 -3.85 -1.80 24.68
N LYS A 229 -3.54 -0.98 23.68
CA LYS A 229 -4.51 -0.10 23.00
C LYS A 229 -4.56 -0.39 21.51
N VAL A 230 -5.73 -0.24 20.89
CA VAL A 230 -5.91 -0.31 19.44
C VAL A 230 -6.21 1.09 18.89
N LEU A 231 -5.36 1.54 17.96
CA LEU A 231 -5.55 2.77 17.20
C LEU A 231 -6.08 2.47 15.80
N ALA A 232 -6.88 3.39 15.27
CA ALA A 232 -7.36 3.37 13.90
C ALA A 232 -6.64 4.45 13.08
N PHE A 233 -5.99 4.07 11.99
CA PHE A 233 -5.44 5.00 11.01
C PHE A 233 -6.12 4.81 9.66
N MET A 234 -6.19 5.87 8.88
CA MET A 234 -6.68 5.84 7.50
C MET A 234 -5.58 6.32 6.55
N PRO A 235 -5.22 5.54 5.51
CA PRO A 235 -4.34 6.03 4.44
C PRO A 235 -4.95 7.25 3.74
N LEU A 236 -4.10 8.25 3.46
CA LEU A 236 -4.44 9.38 2.62
C LEU A 236 -4.46 8.96 1.14
N PRO A 237 -5.51 9.23 0.37
CA PRO A 237 -5.52 8.87 -1.04
C PRO A 237 -4.30 9.44 -1.80
N VAL A 238 -3.65 8.60 -2.62
CA VAL A 238 -2.52 9.01 -3.47
C VAL A 238 -3.00 9.16 -4.90
N GLU A 239 -2.74 10.33 -5.48
CA GLU A 239 -3.12 10.67 -6.85
C GLU A 239 -2.03 10.27 -7.86
N ASN A 240 -2.45 9.88 -9.06
CA ASN A 240 -1.56 9.85 -10.22
C ASN A 240 -1.29 11.26 -10.77
N ILE A 241 -0.10 11.80 -10.49
CA ILE A 241 0.33 13.15 -10.91
C ILE A 241 0.86 13.26 -12.35
N ASN A 242 0.99 12.14 -13.08
CA ASN A 242 1.59 12.13 -14.42
C ASN A 242 0.61 12.53 -15.55
N ALA A 243 -0.68 12.66 -15.24
CA ALA A 243 -1.69 12.87 -16.25
C ALA A 243 -1.92 14.35 -16.55
N SER A 244 -1.89 14.75 -17.81
CA SER A 244 -2.23 16.12 -18.21
C SER A 244 -3.76 16.29 -18.32
N GLY A 245 -4.37 17.00 -17.36
CA GLY A 245 -5.77 17.45 -17.39
C GLY A 245 -6.74 16.66 -16.51
N THR A 246 -7.85 17.28 -16.09
CA THR A 246 -8.80 16.80 -15.05
C THR A 246 -9.57 15.51 -15.38
N ALA A 247 -9.43 14.95 -16.58
CA ALA A 247 -10.14 13.75 -17.03
C ALA A 247 -9.31 12.46 -16.87
N ASN A 248 -8.04 12.60 -16.50
CA ASN A 248 -7.07 11.50 -16.44
C ASN A 248 -6.46 11.33 -15.02
N ASP A 249 -6.97 12.08 -14.04
CA ASP A 249 -6.54 12.03 -12.64
C ASP A 249 -7.36 10.96 -11.91
N PHE A 250 -6.69 9.94 -11.39
CA PHE A 250 -7.30 8.86 -10.59
C PHE A 250 -6.47 8.57 -9.33
N HIS A 251 -7.09 7.93 -8.34
CA HIS A 251 -6.41 7.51 -7.12
C HIS A 251 -5.92 6.08 -7.27
N VAL A 252 -4.65 5.85 -6.94
CA VAL A 252 -4.08 4.50 -6.97
C VAL A 252 -4.53 3.71 -5.74
N PRO A 253 -4.61 2.37 -5.82
CA PRO A 253 -4.78 1.55 -4.63
C PRO A 253 -3.72 1.89 -3.58
N ASN A 254 -4.13 1.92 -2.31
CA ASN A 254 -3.23 2.30 -1.22
C ASN A 254 -2.04 1.34 -1.15
N PHE A 255 -0.89 1.88 -0.76
CA PHE A 255 0.37 1.13 -0.63
C PHE A 255 0.93 0.52 -1.93
N ILE A 256 0.32 0.76 -3.09
CA ILE A 256 0.89 0.42 -4.40
C ILE A 256 1.46 1.68 -5.04
N SER A 257 2.70 1.58 -5.56
CA SER A 257 3.36 2.72 -6.20
C SER A 257 2.61 3.14 -7.47
N PRO A 258 2.33 4.44 -7.68
CA PRO A 258 1.65 4.92 -8.89
C PRO A 258 2.33 4.51 -10.19
N ASN A 259 3.66 4.50 -10.23
CA ASN A 259 4.41 4.10 -11.43
C ASN A 259 4.21 2.62 -11.75
N ILE A 260 4.17 1.76 -10.73
CA ILE A 260 3.95 0.33 -10.93
C ILE A 260 2.50 0.07 -11.36
N TRP A 261 1.54 0.73 -10.71
CA TRP A 261 0.12 0.58 -11.06
C TRP A 261 -0.17 1.01 -12.51
N GLN A 262 0.46 2.09 -12.98
CA GLN A 262 0.31 2.59 -14.35
C GLN A 262 0.89 1.67 -15.42
N ILE A 263 2.04 1.05 -15.15
CA ILE A 263 2.66 0.16 -16.14
C ILE A 263 1.83 -1.10 -16.31
N HIS A 264 1.30 -1.66 -15.22
CA HIS A 264 0.43 -2.83 -15.28
C HIS A 264 -0.92 -2.53 -15.94
N ASN A 265 -1.54 -1.37 -15.67
CA ASN A 265 -2.89 -1.05 -16.15
C ASN A 265 -2.95 -0.24 -17.45
N GLY A 266 -1.80 0.09 -18.05
CA GLY A 266 -1.73 0.89 -19.27
C GLY A 266 -1.97 2.39 -19.04
N ASN A 267 -1.26 3.22 -19.81
CA ASN A 267 -1.24 4.68 -19.67
C ASN A 267 -2.43 5.41 -20.34
N SER A 268 -3.56 4.73 -20.58
CA SER A 268 -4.69 5.34 -21.31
C SER A 268 -5.87 5.66 -20.40
N SER A 269 -6.27 6.93 -20.46
CA SER A 269 -7.45 7.54 -19.84
C SER A 269 -8.80 6.89 -20.18
N SER A 270 -8.82 5.89 -21.05
CA SER A 270 -9.99 5.06 -21.38
C SER A 270 -10.22 3.90 -20.41
N TYR A 271 -9.23 3.50 -19.60
CA TYR A 271 -9.37 2.38 -18.63
C TYR A 271 -9.98 2.79 -17.29
N ALA A 272 -10.09 4.09 -17.00
CA ALA A 272 -10.67 4.61 -15.75
C ALA A 272 -12.21 4.45 -15.65
N GLY A 273 -12.84 3.68 -16.54
CA GLY A 273 -14.31 3.65 -16.70
C GLY A 273 -15.00 2.31 -16.42
N SER A 274 -14.30 1.17 -16.50
CA SER A 274 -14.90 -0.16 -16.31
C SER A 274 -13.82 -1.16 -15.86
N ASN A 275 -14.03 -1.81 -14.72
CA ASN A 275 -13.18 -2.85 -14.12
C ASN A 275 -11.89 -2.34 -13.42
N ASP A 276 -11.95 -1.15 -12.80
CA ASP A 276 -10.91 -0.59 -11.92
C ASP A 276 -11.21 -0.91 -10.45
N VAL A 277 -10.34 -1.75 -9.88
CA VAL A 277 -10.35 -2.21 -8.49
C VAL A 277 -9.71 -1.20 -7.50
N GLY A 278 -9.39 0.01 -7.97
CA GLY A 278 -9.03 1.14 -7.14
C GLY A 278 -10.16 1.58 -6.18
N MET A 279 -9.77 2.24 -5.09
CA MET A 279 -10.73 2.67 -4.07
C MET A 279 -11.57 3.86 -4.56
N ASP A 280 -12.90 3.75 -4.50
CA ASP A 280 -13.81 4.86 -4.81
C ASP A 280 -14.04 5.76 -3.59
N TYR A 281 -13.13 6.71 -3.38
CA TYR A 281 -13.25 7.71 -2.31
C TYR A 281 -14.41 8.71 -2.48
N CYS A 282 -15.05 8.77 -3.65
CA CYS A 282 -16.11 9.75 -3.92
C CYS A 282 -17.49 9.23 -3.55
N SER A 283 -17.84 8.00 -3.97
CA SER A 283 -19.22 7.48 -3.87
C SER A 283 -19.79 7.54 -2.46
N GLU A 284 -18.95 7.42 -1.43
CA GLU A 284 -19.32 7.60 -0.02
C GLU A 284 -19.97 8.96 0.28
N PHE A 285 -19.41 10.03 -0.28
CA PHE A 285 -19.90 11.38 -0.03
C PHE A 285 -21.11 11.73 -0.92
N ALA A 286 -21.26 11.08 -2.08
CA ALA A 286 -22.47 11.19 -2.89
C ALA A 286 -23.66 10.50 -2.21
N ARG A 287 -23.46 9.32 -1.61
CA ARG A 287 -24.49 8.58 -0.85
C ARG A 287 -25.00 9.38 0.35
N ALA A 288 -24.15 10.13 1.03
CA ALA A 288 -24.53 11.03 2.12
C ALA A 288 -25.22 12.34 1.67
N GLY A 289 -25.43 12.55 0.36
CA GLY A 289 -26.01 13.78 -0.19
C GLY A 289 -25.17 15.03 0.14
N VAL A 290 -23.85 14.86 0.28
CA VAL A 290 -22.88 15.95 0.47
C VAL A 290 -22.43 16.50 -0.89
N VAL A 291 -22.41 15.64 -1.92
CA VAL A 291 -22.11 16.00 -3.31
C VAL A 291 -23.18 15.47 -4.27
N GLY A 292 -23.38 16.13 -5.42
CA GLY A 292 -24.53 15.90 -6.31
C GLY A 292 -24.43 14.73 -7.28
N SER A 293 -23.24 14.14 -7.50
CA SER A 293 -23.00 12.92 -8.28
C SER A 293 -21.54 12.47 -8.11
N CYS A 294 -21.30 11.16 -8.06
CA CYS A 294 -19.99 10.55 -8.25
C CYS A 294 -20.07 9.63 -9.47
N ASP A 295 -19.65 10.16 -10.60
CA ASP A 295 -19.51 9.41 -11.84
C ASP A 295 -18.01 9.30 -12.10
N LYS A 296 -17.47 8.07 -12.18
CA LYS A 296 -16.04 7.79 -12.45
C LYS A 296 -15.53 8.57 -13.69
N SER A 297 -16.44 8.96 -14.60
CA SER A 297 -16.12 9.64 -15.87
C SER A 297 -16.27 11.18 -15.88
N ALA A 298 -16.77 11.83 -14.82
CA ALA A 298 -17.13 13.25 -14.86
C ALA A 298 -16.09 14.21 -14.21
N ALA A 299 -15.77 15.32 -14.89
CA ALA A 299 -14.88 16.36 -14.36
C ALA A 299 -15.37 17.05 -13.06
N SER A 300 -16.66 16.92 -12.71
CA SER A 300 -17.21 17.40 -11.43
C SER A 300 -16.89 16.49 -10.24
N THR A 301 -16.43 15.27 -10.49
CA THR A 301 -16.08 14.24 -9.50
C THR A 301 -14.71 14.50 -8.88
N TYR A 302 -13.82 15.18 -9.61
CA TYR A 302 -12.47 15.60 -9.19
C TYR A 302 -12.45 16.26 -7.81
N LYS A 303 -13.26 17.31 -7.60
CA LYS A 303 -13.31 18.05 -6.33
C LYS A 303 -13.70 17.14 -5.15
N ASN A 304 -14.49 16.10 -5.39
CA ASN A 304 -15.07 15.26 -4.35
C ASN A 304 -14.07 14.25 -3.79
N HIS A 305 -13.12 13.75 -4.59
CA HIS A 305 -12.06 12.88 -4.04
C HIS A 305 -11.10 13.66 -3.11
N TYR A 306 -10.78 14.92 -3.41
CA TYR A 306 -10.01 15.75 -2.47
C TYR A 306 -10.80 16.14 -1.22
N LEU A 307 -12.15 16.14 -1.29
CA LEU A 307 -12.97 16.33 -0.08
C LEU A 307 -12.69 15.22 0.93
N PHE A 308 -12.58 13.96 0.49
CA PHE A 308 -12.24 12.83 1.36
C PHE A 308 -10.94 13.10 2.14
N GLY A 309 -9.84 13.40 1.44
CA GLY A 309 -8.55 13.71 2.05
C GLY A 309 -8.59 14.94 2.96
N SER A 310 -9.31 16.00 2.57
CA SER A 310 -9.44 17.21 3.40
C SER A 310 -10.25 16.96 4.68
N GLU A 311 -11.23 16.08 4.64
CA GLU A 311 -12.06 15.70 5.79
C GLU A 311 -11.31 14.74 6.74
N LEU A 312 -10.48 13.83 6.20
CA LEU A 312 -9.56 13.04 7.03
C LEU A 312 -8.66 13.93 7.89
N ALA A 313 -8.13 15.00 7.30
CA ALA A 313 -7.24 15.94 7.96
C ALA A 313 -7.97 16.86 8.97
N ALA A 314 -9.30 16.97 8.90
CA ALA A 314 -10.06 17.90 9.73
C ALA A 314 -10.21 17.45 11.20
N ILE A 315 -9.76 16.24 11.57
CA ILE A 315 -9.84 15.55 12.90
C ILE A 315 -10.58 16.38 13.95
N GLY A 316 -11.89 16.44 13.78
CA GLY A 316 -12.70 17.38 14.51
C GLY A 316 -13.20 16.81 15.83
N SER A 317 -13.69 17.69 16.70
CA SER A 317 -14.10 17.34 18.06
C SER A 317 -15.44 16.60 18.13
N GLY A 318 -16.17 16.45 17.01
CA GLY A 318 -17.50 15.83 16.94
C GLY A 318 -17.67 14.67 15.94
N GLN A 319 -18.80 13.96 16.08
CA GLN A 319 -19.25 12.81 15.26
C GLN A 319 -19.31 13.08 13.76
N SER A 320 -19.53 14.34 13.37
CA SER A 320 -19.68 14.77 11.98
C SER A 320 -18.35 15.04 11.28
N GLU A 321 -17.19 14.78 11.92
CA GLU A 321 -15.86 15.22 11.44
C GLU A 321 -14.86 14.05 11.25
N SER A 322 -15.21 12.80 11.59
CA SER A 322 -14.33 11.62 11.45
C SER A 322 -14.89 10.61 10.45
N VAL A 323 -14.00 9.89 9.76
CA VAL A 323 -14.39 8.73 8.93
C VAL A 323 -14.71 7.54 9.84
N GLN A 324 -15.82 6.87 9.57
CA GLN A 324 -16.41 5.84 10.42
C GLN A 324 -16.20 4.44 9.82
N THR A 325 -16.06 3.44 10.69
CA THR A 325 -16.09 2.00 10.36
C THR A 325 -17.47 1.43 10.72
N SER A 326 -17.94 0.45 9.93
CA SER A 326 -19.17 -0.30 10.24
C SER A 326 -18.96 -1.39 11.30
N ARG A 327 -17.71 -1.74 11.62
CA ARG A 327 -17.33 -2.86 12.51
C ARG A 327 -18.05 -2.89 13.87
N PHE A 328 -18.13 -1.76 14.57
CA PHE A 328 -18.64 -1.69 15.95
C PHE A 328 -20.08 -1.19 16.05
N LEU A 329 -20.78 -1.10 14.92
CA LEU A 329 -22.12 -0.57 14.85
C LEU A 329 -22.96 -1.58 14.07
N ASP A 330 -24.17 -1.86 14.56
CA ASP A 330 -25.09 -2.81 13.93
C ASP A 330 -25.69 -2.19 12.65
N PHE A 331 -24.88 -2.11 11.59
CA PHE A 331 -25.25 -1.68 10.25
C PHE A 331 -25.54 -2.85 9.31
N HIS A 332 -25.40 -4.08 9.79
CA HIS A 332 -25.52 -5.29 8.98
C HIS A 332 -26.90 -5.40 8.28
N SER A 333 -27.94 -4.72 8.76
CA SER A 333 -29.25 -4.70 8.10
C SER A 333 -29.36 -3.78 6.89
N ASP A 334 -28.49 -2.76 6.77
CA ASP A 334 -28.58 -1.71 5.73
C ASP A 334 -27.56 -1.92 4.58
N PHE A 335 -26.66 -2.89 4.68
CA PHE A 335 -25.66 -3.21 3.65
C PHE A 335 -26.27 -3.46 2.25
N TYR A 336 -27.51 -3.97 2.21
CA TYR A 336 -28.22 -4.33 0.97
C TYR A 336 -29.34 -3.38 0.56
N LEU A 337 -29.59 -2.31 1.32
CA LEU A 337 -30.59 -1.31 1.00
C LEU A 337 -29.90 -0.01 0.64
N LYS A 338 -30.29 0.57 -0.51
CA LYS A 338 -29.95 1.96 -0.84
C LYS A 338 -30.43 2.80 0.35
N PRO A 339 -29.52 3.45 1.12
CA PRO A 339 -29.93 4.08 2.37
C PRO A 339 -31.00 5.11 2.05
N ASP A 340 -32.11 5.09 2.80
CA ASP A 340 -33.09 6.14 2.67
C ASP A 340 -32.41 7.47 2.98
N SER A 341 -32.76 8.51 2.21
CA SER A 341 -32.13 9.83 2.30
C SER A 341 -32.39 10.58 3.61
N THR A 342 -32.96 9.93 4.64
CA THR A 342 -33.48 10.57 5.85
C THR A 342 -32.87 10.09 7.16
N SER A 343 -32.15 8.97 7.19
CA SER A 343 -31.43 8.50 8.39
C SER A 343 -29.90 8.58 8.24
N PHE A 344 -29.31 9.59 8.87
CA PHE A 344 -27.87 9.82 9.08
C PHE A 344 -26.96 9.91 7.83
N LYS A 345 -26.47 11.13 7.54
CA LYS A 345 -25.39 11.39 6.59
C LYS A 345 -24.04 10.90 7.18
N LYS A 346 -23.66 9.64 6.96
CA LYS A 346 -22.41 9.08 7.51
C LYS A 346 -21.28 9.13 6.48
N ARG A 347 -20.06 9.35 6.96
CA ARG A 347 -18.82 9.33 6.17
C ARG A 347 -18.12 8.01 6.46
N GLU A 348 -18.40 7.01 5.66
CA GLU A 348 -17.81 5.69 5.84
C GLU A 348 -16.49 5.59 5.09
N ILE A 349 -15.69 4.60 5.48
CA ILE A 349 -14.57 4.19 4.65
C ILE A 349 -15.11 3.68 3.30
N PRO A 350 -14.34 3.81 2.21
CA PRO A 350 -14.77 3.24 0.95
C PRO A 350 -14.85 1.72 0.98
N GLU A 351 -15.55 1.17 0.01
CA GLU A 351 -15.89 -0.24 -0.05
C GLU A 351 -14.68 -1.14 -0.35
N GLY A 352 -14.65 -2.33 0.22
CA GLY A 352 -13.56 -3.29 0.00
C GLY A 352 -12.27 -2.97 0.76
N MET A 353 -12.28 -2.08 1.78
CA MET A 353 -11.09 -1.80 2.60
C MET A 353 -11.35 -1.87 4.11
N SER A 354 -10.26 -1.93 4.86
CA SER A 354 -10.22 -1.71 6.31
C SER A 354 -9.61 -0.35 6.67
N MET A 355 -9.83 0.09 7.91
CA MET A 355 -8.89 0.97 8.59
C MET A 355 -7.58 0.22 8.86
N TRP A 356 -6.49 0.93 9.06
CA TRP A 356 -5.27 0.36 9.62
C TRP A 356 -5.44 0.28 11.13
N TRP A 357 -5.61 -0.94 11.63
CA TRP A 357 -5.71 -1.24 13.06
C TRP A 357 -4.31 -1.46 13.62
N GLN A 358 -3.89 -0.64 14.58
CA GLN A 358 -2.55 -0.73 15.19
C GLN A 358 -2.65 -1.00 16.69
N ILE A 359 -2.12 -2.14 17.14
CA ILE A 359 -1.94 -2.41 18.57
C ILE A 359 -0.70 -1.67 19.06
N LEU A 360 -0.87 -0.93 20.15
CA LEU A 360 0.18 -0.28 20.92
C LEU A 360 0.38 -0.99 22.26
N LEU A 361 1.65 -1.14 22.62
CA LEU A 361 2.07 -1.76 23.87
C LEU A 361 2.61 -0.70 24.85
N PRO A 362 2.46 -0.91 26.17
CA PRO A 362 3.06 -0.06 27.17
C PRO A 362 4.56 -0.40 27.30
N TRP A 363 5.38 0.11 26.39
CA TRP A 363 6.83 -0.15 26.39
C TRP A 363 7.53 0.51 27.58
N SER A 364 7.76 -0.24 28.65
CA SER A 364 8.67 0.16 29.73
C SER A 364 10.13 0.07 29.29
N ALA A 365 11.02 0.70 30.04
CA ALA A 365 12.47 0.52 29.87
C ALA A 365 12.82 -0.98 29.92
N GLY A 366 13.38 -1.52 28.83
CA GLY A 366 13.73 -2.94 28.66
C GLY A 366 12.69 -3.82 27.96
N ALA A 367 11.51 -3.31 27.60
CA ALA A 367 10.53 -4.06 26.82
C ALA A 367 11.00 -4.33 25.38
N THR A 368 10.83 -5.57 24.92
CA THR A 368 11.22 -6.05 23.57
C THR A 368 10.05 -6.57 22.74
N SER A 369 8.83 -6.57 23.30
CA SER A 369 7.62 -6.98 22.61
C SER A 369 7.30 -6.05 21.43
N VAL A 370 6.60 -6.55 20.42
CA VAL A 370 6.19 -5.77 19.25
C VAL A 370 4.67 -5.61 19.22
N GLY A 371 4.18 -4.43 18.86
CA GLY A 371 2.76 -4.19 18.64
C GLY A 371 2.42 -4.48 17.18
N VAL A 372 1.42 -5.32 16.93
CA VAL A 372 1.04 -5.68 15.56
C VAL A 372 0.05 -4.69 14.97
N GLY A 373 0.06 -4.51 13.65
CA GLY A 373 -0.98 -3.77 12.95
C GLY A 373 -1.35 -4.38 11.61
N LEU A 374 -2.59 -4.15 11.18
CA LEU A 374 -3.19 -4.76 10.00
C LEU A 374 -3.99 -3.73 9.21
N TRP A 375 -3.79 -3.73 7.89
CA TRP A 375 -4.64 -3.08 6.91
C TRP A 375 -4.87 -4.03 5.73
N ALA A 376 -6.06 -4.03 5.15
CA ALA A 376 -6.39 -4.81 3.97
C ALA A 376 -7.31 -4.07 2.99
N GLN A 377 -7.18 -4.45 1.73
CA GLN A 377 -8.11 -4.16 0.65
C GLN A 377 -8.37 -5.46 -0.13
N LEU A 378 -9.65 -5.77 -0.32
CA LEU A 378 -10.16 -6.82 -1.20
C LEU A 378 -11.20 -6.16 -2.10
N SER A 379 -10.91 -6.06 -3.39
CA SER A 379 -11.76 -5.34 -4.33
C SER A 379 -12.07 -6.20 -5.55
N PHE A 380 -13.32 -6.17 -5.98
CA PHE A 380 -13.79 -6.79 -7.22
C PHE A 380 -14.51 -5.72 -8.05
N ASP A 381 -14.25 -5.67 -9.35
CA ASP A 381 -15.00 -4.80 -10.26
C ASP A 381 -15.33 -5.58 -11.52
N ASP A 382 -16.61 -5.61 -11.88
CA ASP A 382 -17.16 -6.29 -13.04
C ASP A 382 -18.45 -5.64 -13.54
N ASP A 383 -18.84 -5.95 -14.78
CA ASP A 383 -20.09 -5.49 -15.40
C ASP A 383 -21.29 -6.45 -15.11
N TYR A 384 -21.18 -7.30 -14.08
CA TYR A 384 -22.21 -8.28 -13.76
C TYR A 384 -23.37 -7.64 -13.01
N ASP A 385 -24.60 -7.85 -13.51
CA ASP A 385 -25.83 -7.29 -12.92
C ASP A 385 -26.69 -8.33 -12.19
N GLY A 386 -26.16 -9.52 -11.95
CA GLY A 386 -26.92 -10.65 -11.39
C GLY A 386 -27.54 -11.59 -12.43
N THR A 387 -27.60 -11.21 -13.71
CA THR A 387 -28.32 -11.97 -14.75
C THR A 387 -27.52 -12.24 -16.03
N ASN A 388 -26.49 -11.45 -16.30
CA ASN A 388 -25.66 -11.53 -17.50
C ASN A 388 -24.41 -12.42 -17.33
N ASP A 389 -23.66 -12.70 -18.41
CA ASP A 389 -22.43 -13.53 -18.39
C ASP A 389 -21.16 -12.68 -18.14
N ASN A 390 -21.31 -11.46 -17.64
CA ASN A 390 -20.21 -10.48 -17.54
C ASN A 390 -19.33 -10.68 -16.30
N ARG A 391 -19.57 -11.69 -15.45
CA ARG A 391 -18.58 -12.09 -14.41
C ARG A 391 -17.20 -12.38 -15.03
N LYS A 392 -17.15 -12.72 -16.32
CA LYS A 392 -15.93 -12.92 -17.09
C LYS A 392 -15.08 -11.66 -17.27
N SER A 393 -15.65 -10.46 -17.10
CA SER A 393 -14.92 -9.19 -17.13
C SER A 393 -14.36 -8.76 -15.77
N GLN A 394 -14.43 -9.63 -14.76
CA GLN A 394 -14.00 -9.29 -13.41
C GLN A 394 -12.49 -9.06 -13.31
N SER A 395 -12.14 -7.89 -12.79
CA SER A 395 -10.83 -7.61 -12.20
C SER A 395 -10.93 -7.79 -10.69
N SER A 396 -9.85 -8.26 -10.06
CA SER A 396 -9.80 -8.43 -8.60
C SER A 396 -8.43 -8.08 -8.00
N LEU A 397 -8.45 -7.52 -6.80
CA LEU A 397 -7.27 -7.11 -6.03
C LEU A 397 -7.33 -7.68 -4.61
N LEU A 398 -6.24 -8.33 -4.21
CA LEU A 398 -5.91 -8.62 -2.83
C LEU A 398 -4.72 -7.75 -2.44
N ASN A 399 -4.82 -6.97 -1.36
CA ASN A 399 -3.76 -6.08 -0.93
C ASN A 399 -3.73 -6.01 0.60
N VAL A 400 -2.64 -6.44 1.24
CA VAL A 400 -2.56 -6.61 2.69
C VAL A 400 -1.24 -6.08 3.23
N VAL A 401 -1.33 -5.29 4.31
CA VAL A 401 -0.17 -4.80 5.07
C VAL A 401 -0.23 -5.34 6.50
N ILE A 402 0.86 -5.97 6.93
CA ILE A 402 1.07 -6.50 8.29
C ILE A 402 2.28 -5.80 8.89
N SER A 403 2.11 -5.11 10.01
CA SER A 403 3.16 -4.29 10.62
C SER A 403 3.55 -4.75 12.01
N ASN A 404 4.83 -4.62 12.33
CA ASN A 404 5.36 -4.67 13.68
C ASN A 404 5.86 -3.29 14.07
N LEU A 405 5.28 -2.73 15.12
CA LEU A 405 5.77 -1.52 15.79
C LEU A 405 6.65 -1.93 16.96
N PHE A 406 7.84 -1.34 17.07
CA PHE A 406 8.83 -1.73 18.07
C PHE A 406 9.63 -0.53 18.61
N PRO A 407 10.18 -0.60 19.83
CA PRO A 407 11.07 0.46 20.34
C PRO A 407 12.40 0.43 19.59
N ARG A 408 12.85 1.54 19.00
CA ARG A 408 14.07 1.57 18.16
C ARG A 408 15.32 1.04 18.89
N ARG A 409 15.39 1.25 20.20
CA ARG A 409 16.46 0.72 21.07
C ARG A 409 16.62 -0.82 21.03
N THR A 410 15.64 -1.57 20.55
CA THR A 410 15.70 -3.04 20.46
C THR A 410 16.29 -3.52 19.14
N ASP A 411 16.52 -2.63 18.17
CA ASP A 411 17.08 -2.96 16.87
C ASP A 411 18.28 -2.05 16.55
N THR A 412 19.43 -2.42 17.12
CA THR A 412 20.70 -1.73 16.89
C THR A 412 21.32 -2.05 15.53
N THR A 413 20.68 -2.91 14.72
CA THR A 413 21.12 -3.17 13.34
C THR A 413 20.63 -2.08 12.40
N ARG A 414 19.41 -1.59 12.63
CA ARG A 414 18.83 -0.45 11.91
C ARG A 414 19.13 0.90 12.56
N TYR A 415 19.18 0.96 13.89
CA TYR A 415 19.29 2.21 14.65
C TYR A 415 20.58 2.32 15.48
N SER A 416 20.88 3.52 15.97
CA SER A 416 22.02 3.78 16.87
C SER A 416 21.73 3.42 18.31
N GLU A 417 22.78 3.03 19.03
CA GLU A 417 22.71 2.89 20.48
C GLU A 417 22.36 4.26 21.09
N GLY A 418 21.29 4.30 21.87
CA GLY A 418 20.75 5.53 22.46
C GLY A 418 19.55 6.13 21.71
N ASP A 419 19.23 5.63 20.50
CA ASP A 419 18.02 6.08 19.80
C ASP A 419 16.75 5.72 20.59
N THR A 420 15.86 6.70 20.72
CA THR A 420 14.60 6.59 21.47
C THR A 420 13.39 6.58 20.52
N GLY A 421 12.21 6.24 21.02
CA GLY A 421 10.98 6.22 20.23
C GLY A 421 10.73 4.89 19.52
N VAL A 422 9.76 4.89 18.61
CA VAL A 422 9.28 3.68 17.92
C VAL A 422 9.64 3.68 16.44
N GLY A 423 10.07 2.52 15.95
CA GLY A 423 10.22 2.19 14.53
C GLY A 423 9.11 1.24 14.11
N LEU A 424 8.92 1.10 12.80
CA LEU A 424 7.94 0.20 12.20
C LEU A 424 8.61 -0.63 11.12
N ASP A 425 8.26 -1.90 11.10
CA ASP A 425 8.68 -2.87 10.09
C ASP A 425 7.46 -3.66 9.63
N ALA A 426 7.06 -3.45 8.38
CA ALA A 426 5.86 -4.02 7.83
C ALA A 426 6.12 -4.80 6.55
N PHE A 427 5.41 -5.91 6.45
CA PHE A 427 5.28 -6.73 5.26
C PHE A 427 4.07 -6.22 4.47
N HIS A 428 4.23 -6.07 3.16
CA HIS A 428 3.14 -5.73 2.25
C HIS A 428 3.19 -6.67 1.05
N PHE A 429 2.03 -7.26 0.76
CA PHE A 429 1.79 -8.07 -0.42
C PHE A 429 0.49 -7.66 -1.07
N ALA A 430 0.54 -7.46 -2.38
CA ALA A 430 -0.65 -7.35 -3.19
C ALA A 430 -0.59 -8.32 -4.38
N SER A 431 -1.74 -8.85 -4.77
CA SER A 431 -1.92 -9.63 -5.97
C SER A 431 -3.12 -9.07 -6.71
N TYR A 432 -2.92 -8.77 -7.99
CA TYR A 432 -3.93 -8.18 -8.87
C TYR A 432 -4.13 -9.07 -10.09
N GLN A 433 -5.38 -9.30 -10.45
CA GLN A 433 -5.73 -10.02 -11.67
C GLN A 433 -6.69 -9.17 -12.48
N GLN A 434 -6.26 -8.81 -13.69
CA GLN A 434 -6.97 -7.89 -14.57
C GLN A 434 -7.74 -8.65 -15.65
N TYR A 435 -8.95 -8.16 -15.94
CA TYR A 435 -9.59 -8.40 -17.22
C TYR A 435 -9.05 -7.46 -18.31
N PHE A 436 -8.61 -8.03 -19.42
CA PHE A 436 -8.06 -7.30 -20.56
C PHE A 436 -8.98 -7.46 -21.77
N ASP A 437 -9.60 -6.36 -22.21
CA ASP A 437 -10.36 -6.25 -23.47
C ASP A 437 -9.61 -5.33 -24.43
N ASP A 438 -8.93 -5.90 -25.42
CA ASP A 438 -8.21 -5.10 -26.40
C ASP A 438 -9.18 -4.53 -27.43
N SER A 439 -9.43 -3.23 -27.34
CA SER A 439 -10.16 -2.50 -28.39
C SER A 439 -9.35 -2.31 -29.69
N ASP A 440 -8.10 -2.79 -29.78
CA ASP A 440 -7.30 -2.82 -31.01
C ASP A 440 -7.84 -3.85 -32.02
N PRO A 441 -8.36 -3.43 -33.19
CA PRO A 441 -8.86 -4.35 -34.21
C PRO A 441 -7.77 -5.23 -34.87
N SER A 442 -6.50 -5.10 -34.48
CA SER A 442 -5.39 -5.96 -34.91
C SER A 442 -5.03 -7.10 -33.93
N VAL A 443 -5.57 -7.08 -32.71
CA VAL A 443 -5.44 -8.15 -31.69
C VAL A 443 -6.85 -8.55 -31.23
N THR A 444 -7.29 -9.74 -31.61
CA THR A 444 -8.73 -10.07 -31.64
C THR A 444 -9.29 -10.72 -30.37
N TYR A 445 -8.69 -10.60 -29.17
CA TYR A 445 -9.09 -11.47 -28.04
C TYR A 445 -9.07 -10.79 -26.65
N ALA A 446 -10.11 -11.08 -25.84
CA ALA A 446 -10.32 -10.56 -24.49
C ALA A 446 -10.23 -11.68 -23.43
N ARG A 447 -9.31 -11.55 -22.46
CA ARG A 447 -8.94 -12.56 -21.44
C ARG A 447 -8.66 -12.01 -20.06
N THR A 448 -8.57 -12.91 -19.08
CA THR A 448 -8.01 -12.62 -17.76
C THR A 448 -6.50 -12.90 -17.74
N LEU A 449 -5.72 -11.87 -17.39
CA LEU A 449 -4.27 -11.95 -17.28
C LEU A 449 -3.81 -12.87 -16.13
N GLY A 450 -2.54 -13.26 -16.14
CA GLY A 450 -1.89 -13.89 -14.99
C GLY A 450 -1.84 -12.94 -13.78
N PRO A 451 -1.76 -13.46 -12.55
CA PRO A 451 -1.63 -12.59 -11.38
C PRO A 451 -0.38 -11.71 -11.41
N GLN A 452 -0.58 -10.42 -11.22
CA GLN A 452 0.48 -9.44 -11.00
C GLN A 452 0.73 -9.35 -9.50
N SER A 453 1.95 -9.62 -9.05
CA SER A 453 2.29 -9.62 -7.63
C SER A 453 3.13 -8.41 -7.28
N TYR A 454 2.83 -7.77 -6.16
CA TYR A 454 3.56 -6.66 -5.58
C TYR A 454 4.03 -7.05 -4.20
N PHE A 455 5.29 -6.79 -3.89
CA PHE A 455 5.86 -7.05 -2.58
C PHE A 455 6.78 -5.90 -2.17
N SER A 456 6.62 -5.45 -0.93
CA SER A 456 7.48 -4.43 -0.35
C SER A 456 7.64 -4.61 1.14
N THR A 457 8.78 -4.18 1.66
CA THR A 457 8.87 -3.77 3.07
C THR A 457 8.37 -2.34 3.20
N LEU A 458 7.59 -2.09 4.23
CA LEU A 458 7.10 -0.76 4.58
C LEU A 458 7.66 -0.40 5.96
N GLU A 459 8.18 0.82 6.07
CA GLU A 459 8.76 1.36 7.29
C GLU A 459 8.24 2.79 7.49
N CYS A 460 8.51 3.40 8.65
CA CYS A 460 8.16 4.81 8.84
C CYS A 460 9.33 5.72 8.50
N ALA A 461 9.04 6.92 7.99
CA ALA A 461 10.04 7.97 7.90
C ALA A 461 10.41 8.49 9.30
N THR A 462 11.55 8.07 9.86
CA THR A 462 12.03 8.54 11.17
C THR A 462 13.23 9.49 11.04
N ALA A 463 13.66 10.06 12.17
CA ALA A 463 14.87 10.86 12.31
C ALA A 463 15.45 10.66 13.72
N HIS A 464 16.62 11.22 14.01
CA HIS A 464 17.25 11.11 15.34
C HIS A 464 16.26 11.43 16.49
N ASP A 465 15.52 12.53 16.36
CA ASP A 465 14.58 12.99 17.39
C ASP A 465 13.12 12.57 17.13
N SER A 466 12.76 12.04 15.95
CA SER A 466 11.38 11.68 15.60
C SER A 466 11.14 10.17 15.59
N SER A 467 10.01 9.76 16.16
CA SER A 467 9.50 8.39 16.04
C SER A 467 8.68 8.20 14.77
N CYS A 468 8.19 6.98 14.53
CA CYS A 468 7.25 6.68 13.44
C CYS A 468 5.99 7.57 13.47
N PHE A 469 5.55 8.00 14.66
CA PHE A 469 4.39 8.88 14.81
C PHE A 469 4.76 10.35 14.69
N TRP A 470 3.79 11.19 14.31
CA TRP A 470 3.93 12.64 14.30
C TRP A 470 2.69 13.34 14.82
N GLY A 471 2.93 14.52 15.42
CA GLY A 471 1.92 15.34 16.07
C GLY A 471 1.35 14.69 17.33
N ALA A 472 1.08 15.49 18.35
CA ALA A 472 0.37 15.06 19.55
C ALA A 472 -0.89 15.90 19.77
N SER A 473 -1.93 15.31 20.37
CA SER A 473 -3.00 16.12 20.95
C SER A 473 -2.54 16.76 22.27
N ASN A 474 -2.65 18.08 22.39
CA ASN A 474 -2.17 18.83 23.56
C ASN A 474 -2.79 18.41 24.91
N ALA A 475 -3.93 17.70 24.89
CA ALA A 475 -4.63 17.28 26.10
C ALA A 475 -4.28 15.85 26.56
N ASN A 476 -4.05 14.93 25.63
CA ASN A 476 -3.97 13.49 25.92
C ASN A 476 -2.73 12.79 25.34
N TYR A 477 -1.89 13.51 24.58
CA TYR A 477 -0.70 12.97 23.91
C TYR A 477 -0.99 11.92 22.82
N GLN A 478 -2.23 11.79 22.33
CA GLN A 478 -2.55 10.89 21.22
C GLN A 478 -1.76 11.24 19.94
N PRO A 479 -1.16 10.26 19.22
CA PRO A 479 -0.47 10.52 17.95
C PRO A 479 -1.46 10.99 16.87
N ARG A 480 -1.00 11.75 15.86
CA ARG A 480 -1.88 12.27 14.79
C ARG A 480 -1.74 11.58 13.44
N GLY A 481 -0.58 11.01 13.15
CA GLY A 481 -0.35 10.31 11.89
C GLY A 481 0.98 9.58 11.84
N MET A 482 1.21 8.90 10.71
CA MET A 482 2.41 8.14 10.37
C MET A 482 2.73 8.32 8.88
N MET A 483 4.02 8.39 8.55
CA MET A 483 4.47 8.54 7.16
C MET A 483 5.14 7.23 6.79
N ILE A 484 4.45 6.43 6.00
CA ILE A 484 4.92 5.13 5.57
C ILE A 484 5.70 5.30 4.28
N THR A 485 6.89 4.72 4.26
CA THR A 485 7.79 4.69 3.11
C THR A 485 8.22 3.25 2.87
N ASN A 486 8.83 2.98 1.72
CA ASN A 486 9.46 1.68 1.48
C ASN A 486 10.73 1.44 2.31
N SER A 487 11.27 2.49 2.94
CA SER A 487 12.48 2.43 3.75
C SER A 487 12.59 3.68 4.63
N ASP A 488 12.87 3.48 5.92
CA ASP A 488 13.16 4.54 6.87
C ASP A 488 14.46 5.25 6.45
N PRO A 489 14.42 6.56 6.13
CA PRO A 489 15.59 7.27 5.66
C PRO A 489 16.66 7.48 6.75
N TYR A 490 16.31 7.26 8.02
CA TYR A 490 17.25 7.38 9.14
C TYR A 490 17.96 6.06 9.48
N LYS A 491 17.48 4.92 8.96
CA LYS A 491 18.11 3.63 9.27
C LYS A 491 19.51 3.54 8.66
N LYS A 492 20.39 2.77 9.31
CA LYS A 492 21.78 2.57 8.88
C LYS A 492 21.96 1.56 7.75
N SER A 493 20.98 0.68 7.59
CA SER A 493 21.02 -0.38 6.58
C SER A 493 20.63 0.14 5.20
N ASP A 494 20.88 -0.67 4.17
CA ASP A 494 20.53 -0.33 2.80
C ASP A 494 19.03 -0.01 2.64
N TYR A 495 18.74 0.90 1.70
CA TYR A 495 17.38 1.23 1.31
C TYR A 495 16.73 0.04 0.62
N THR A 496 15.53 -0.32 1.09
CA THR A 496 14.68 -1.34 0.48
C THR A 496 13.79 -0.70 -0.57
N VAL A 497 13.61 -1.32 -1.74
CA VAL A 497 12.77 -0.80 -2.82
C VAL A 497 11.63 -1.79 -3.07
N PRO A 498 10.38 -1.33 -3.26
CA PRO A 498 9.28 -2.20 -3.65
C PRO A 498 9.52 -2.85 -5.00
N VAL A 499 9.05 -4.08 -5.15
CA VAL A 499 9.15 -4.82 -6.40
C VAL A 499 7.79 -5.35 -6.78
N SER A 500 7.48 -5.30 -8.07
CA SER A 500 6.38 -6.06 -8.64
C SER A 500 6.88 -7.02 -9.69
N TYR A 501 6.18 -8.13 -9.83
CA TYR A 501 6.42 -9.14 -10.83
C TYR A 501 5.15 -9.39 -11.63
N SER A 502 5.31 -9.44 -12.95
CA SER A 502 4.26 -9.76 -13.91
C SER A 502 4.43 -11.18 -14.42
N MET A 503 3.45 -12.05 -14.17
CA MET A 503 3.47 -13.41 -14.73
C MET A 503 3.16 -13.44 -16.23
N ASP A 504 2.63 -12.37 -16.83
CA ASP A 504 2.36 -12.34 -18.28
C ASP A 504 3.57 -11.90 -19.11
N SER A 505 4.38 -11.00 -18.56
CA SER A 505 5.54 -10.44 -19.26
C SER A 505 6.87 -10.96 -18.75
N ASP A 506 6.85 -11.81 -17.72
CA ASP A 506 8.02 -12.28 -16.96
C ASP A 506 8.96 -11.11 -16.58
N ALA A 507 8.36 -10.00 -16.14
CA ALA A 507 9.06 -8.74 -15.93
C ALA A 507 8.98 -8.30 -14.47
N PHE A 508 10.13 -7.87 -13.96
CA PHE A 508 10.24 -7.18 -12.67
C PHE A 508 10.25 -5.67 -12.87
N MET A 509 9.58 -4.97 -11.96
CA MET A 509 9.59 -3.52 -11.88
C MET A 509 9.80 -3.09 -10.44
N SER A 510 10.37 -1.90 -10.25
CA SER A 510 10.57 -1.32 -8.94
C SER A 510 10.28 0.17 -8.97
N SER A 511 9.66 0.67 -7.90
CA SER A 511 9.33 2.08 -7.74
C SER A 511 9.07 2.39 -6.28
N GLY A 512 9.54 3.57 -5.84
CA GLY A 512 9.33 4.04 -4.47
C GLY A 512 7.85 4.22 -4.12
N LEU A 513 7.55 4.20 -2.83
CA LEU A 513 6.22 4.39 -2.29
C LEU A 513 6.31 5.31 -1.07
N ASN A 514 5.39 6.27 -1.01
CA ASN A 514 5.22 7.18 0.11
C ASN A 514 3.72 7.31 0.40
N GLN A 515 3.30 7.01 1.62
CA GLN A 515 1.90 6.92 2.00
C GLN A 515 1.70 7.53 3.39
N GLY A 516 0.98 8.64 3.45
CA GLY A 516 0.59 9.26 4.73
C GLY A 516 -0.61 8.54 5.33
N LEU A 517 -0.60 8.34 6.64
CA LEU A 517 -1.70 7.78 7.43
C LEU A 517 -2.13 8.80 8.49
N ILE A 518 -3.43 8.99 8.64
CA ILE A 518 -4.01 9.92 9.62
C ILE A 518 -4.89 9.17 10.60
N ILE A 519 -4.73 9.47 11.89
CA ILE A 519 -5.52 8.82 12.93
C ILE A 519 -7.00 9.18 12.81
N GLN A 520 -7.87 8.19 13.02
CA GLN A 520 -9.31 8.36 13.11
C GLN A 520 -9.81 8.05 14.52
N ARG A 521 -11.00 8.56 14.84
CA ARG A 521 -11.72 8.16 16.06
C ARG A 521 -12.60 6.96 15.74
N VAL A 522 -12.78 6.10 16.73
CA VAL A 522 -13.54 4.85 16.61
C VAL A 522 -14.84 4.91 17.39
N SER A 523 -15.90 4.32 16.86
CA SER A 523 -17.10 4.07 17.67
C SER A 523 -16.78 3.09 18.79
N ASN A 524 -17.29 3.33 20.00
CA ASN A 524 -17.16 2.40 21.14
C ASN A 524 -18.43 1.54 21.35
N GLY A 525 -19.21 1.32 20.30
CA GLY A 525 -20.47 0.54 20.35
C GLY A 525 -21.69 1.31 20.87
N SER A 526 -21.52 2.53 21.40
CA SER A 526 -22.65 3.39 21.79
C SER A 526 -22.96 4.45 20.72
N VAL A 527 -24.23 4.55 20.30
CA VAL A 527 -24.68 5.55 19.31
C VAL A 527 -24.28 6.95 19.76
N GLY A 528 -23.39 7.60 19.00
CA GLY A 528 -22.94 8.97 19.25
C GLY A 528 -21.71 9.13 20.15
N ALA A 529 -21.10 8.04 20.64
CA ALA A 529 -19.84 8.10 21.39
C ALA A 529 -18.66 7.66 20.50
N MET A 530 -17.75 8.60 20.22
CA MET A 530 -16.47 8.32 19.56
C MET A 530 -15.36 8.25 20.62
N ALA A 531 -14.58 7.18 20.59
CA ALA A 531 -13.37 6.99 21.35
C ALA A 531 -12.12 7.36 20.52
N GLN A 532 -11.05 7.73 21.22
CA GLN A 532 -9.73 7.99 20.63
C GLN A 532 -8.98 6.68 20.33
N ASP A 533 -9.29 5.65 21.10
CA ASP A 533 -8.69 4.32 21.09
C ASP A 533 -9.66 3.33 21.73
N LEU A 534 -9.43 2.04 21.50
CA LEU A 534 -10.10 0.94 22.18
C LEU A 534 -9.08 0.16 23.00
N SER A 535 -9.50 -0.47 24.10
CA SER A 535 -8.69 -1.54 24.67
C SER A 535 -8.71 -2.75 23.73
N VAL A 536 -7.67 -3.59 23.77
CA VAL A 536 -7.68 -4.84 22.96
C VAL A 536 -8.87 -5.74 23.33
N ASN A 537 -9.27 -5.76 24.61
CA ASN A 537 -10.43 -6.52 25.05
C ASN A 537 -11.74 -5.98 24.45
N ASP A 538 -11.93 -4.65 24.44
CA ASP A 538 -13.11 -4.03 23.83
C ASP A 538 -13.13 -4.23 22.31
N PHE A 539 -11.95 -4.29 21.68
CA PHE A 539 -11.84 -4.59 20.24
C PHE A 539 -12.21 -6.05 19.94
N ARG A 540 -11.79 -6.98 20.80
CA ARG A 540 -12.04 -8.43 20.65
C ARG A 540 -13.46 -8.85 21.01
N SER A 541 -14.18 -8.06 21.81
CA SER A 541 -15.56 -8.36 22.21
C SER A 541 -16.57 -8.01 21.12
N ALA A 542 -16.42 -8.56 19.91
CA ALA A 542 -17.42 -8.39 18.86
C ALA A 542 -18.77 -8.97 19.28
N GLY A 543 -19.86 -8.42 18.74
CA GLY A 543 -21.21 -8.78 19.16
C GLY A 543 -21.68 -10.17 18.72
N PHE A 544 -20.97 -10.81 17.77
CA PHE A 544 -21.37 -12.08 17.16
C PHE A 544 -20.34 -13.21 17.34
N TYR A 545 -19.13 -12.94 17.84
CA TYR A 545 -18.11 -13.98 17.96
C TYR A 545 -18.05 -14.53 19.38
N ALA A 546 -18.16 -15.85 19.54
CA ALA A 546 -18.27 -16.50 20.84
C ALA A 546 -17.08 -17.41 21.20
N SER A 547 -16.35 -17.92 20.21
CA SER A 547 -15.25 -18.86 20.47
C SER A 547 -14.07 -18.21 21.22
N ASP A 548 -13.68 -18.86 22.32
CA ASP A 548 -12.46 -18.56 23.09
C ASP A 548 -11.30 -19.52 22.73
N ALA A 549 -11.46 -20.39 21.73
CA ALA A 549 -10.47 -21.42 21.41
C ALA A 549 -9.21 -20.85 20.78
N ASN A 550 -8.06 -21.33 21.24
CA ASN A 550 -6.75 -20.92 20.71
C ASN A 550 -6.34 -21.64 19.42
N ASN A 551 -7.09 -22.65 19.00
CA ASN A 551 -6.77 -23.42 17.79
C ASN A 551 -7.99 -23.62 16.92
N TYR A 552 -7.87 -23.32 15.62
CA TYR A 552 -8.86 -23.69 14.62
C TYR A 552 -8.31 -24.72 13.65
N VAL A 553 -9.25 -25.44 13.03
CA VAL A 553 -8.97 -26.34 11.91
C VAL A 553 -9.85 -25.98 10.73
N GLY A 554 -9.37 -26.25 9.52
CA GLY A 554 -10.07 -25.79 8.33
C GLY A 554 -9.48 -26.27 7.01
N TYR A 555 -9.83 -25.58 5.93
CA TYR A 555 -9.44 -25.93 4.57
C TYR A 555 -9.06 -24.69 3.76
N PHE A 556 -8.09 -24.85 2.87
CA PHE A 556 -7.68 -23.90 1.85
C PHE A 556 -8.01 -24.46 0.46
N THR A 557 -8.39 -23.59 -0.46
CA THR A 557 -8.65 -23.89 -1.87
C THR A 557 -8.17 -22.76 -2.76
N GLY A 558 -7.93 -23.05 -4.04
CA GLY A 558 -7.58 -22.06 -5.04
C GLY A 558 -7.24 -22.71 -6.39
N ILE A 559 -6.96 -21.84 -7.36
CA ILE A 559 -6.44 -22.23 -8.67
C ILE A 559 -5.00 -21.69 -8.75
N MET A 560 -4.06 -22.58 -9.01
CA MET A 560 -2.66 -22.24 -9.24
C MET A 560 -2.43 -22.02 -10.73
N GLU A 561 -1.77 -20.92 -11.06
CA GLU A 561 -1.47 -20.51 -12.43
C GLU A 561 0.05 -20.64 -12.67
N PHE A 562 0.44 -21.35 -13.71
CA PHE A 562 1.84 -21.57 -14.08
C PHE A 562 2.22 -20.64 -15.23
N ASP A 563 3.36 -19.98 -15.09
CA ASP A 563 3.93 -19.14 -16.15
C ASP A 563 4.37 -20.00 -17.35
N GLN A 564 4.04 -19.51 -18.55
CA GLN A 564 4.52 -20.03 -19.82
C GLN A 564 5.44 -18.99 -20.45
N SER A 565 6.74 -19.28 -20.55
CA SER A 565 7.72 -18.31 -21.08
C SER A 565 7.29 -17.68 -22.40
N GLY A 566 7.05 -16.36 -22.40
CA GLY A 566 6.72 -15.57 -23.60
C GLY A 566 5.24 -15.57 -24.03
N ASN A 567 4.34 -16.17 -23.25
CA ASN A 567 2.89 -16.11 -23.42
C ASN A 567 2.21 -15.82 -22.07
N THR A 568 0.91 -15.53 -22.04
CA THR A 568 0.18 -15.38 -20.78
C THR A 568 0.00 -16.75 -20.07
N PRO A 569 0.02 -16.82 -18.72
CA PRO A 569 -0.26 -18.03 -17.96
C PRO A 569 -1.65 -18.59 -18.29
N GLU A 570 -1.69 -19.64 -19.11
CA GLU A 570 -2.91 -20.39 -19.44
C GLU A 570 -2.94 -21.78 -18.79
N GLU A 571 -1.83 -22.23 -18.19
CA GLU A 571 -1.76 -23.54 -17.55
C GLU A 571 -2.16 -23.46 -16.09
N LEU A 572 -3.19 -24.24 -15.74
CA LEU A 572 -3.84 -24.16 -14.44
C LEU A 572 -3.76 -25.49 -13.71
N ALA A 573 -3.66 -25.42 -12.38
CA ALA A 573 -3.82 -26.57 -11.51
C ALA A 573 -4.76 -26.25 -10.36
N ILE A 574 -5.36 -27.30 -9.84
CA ILE A 574 -6.14 -27.26 -8.61
C ILE A 574 -5.17 -27.26 -7.44
N VAL A 575 -5.31 -26.34 -6.49
CA VAL A 575 -4.57 -26.36 -5.22
C VAL A 575 -5.54 -26.34 -4.05
N ARG A 576 -5.50 -27.37 -3.21
CA ARG A 576 -6.43 -27.51 -2.08
C ARG A 576 -5.87 -28.32 -0.94
N SER A 577 -6.34 -28.05 0.28
CA SER A 577 -6.00 -28.77 1.50
C SER A 577 -6.32 -30.25 1.41
N ASN A 578 -5.36 -31.17 1.51
CA ASN A 578 -5.66 -32.61 1.48
C ASN A 578 -6.07 -33.16 2.86
N GLY A 579 -5.62 -32.51 3.93
CA GLY A 579 -6.11 -32.67 5.30
C GLY A 579 -6.46 -31.31 5.90
N GLN A 580 -6.88 -31.27 7.16
CA GLN A 580 -7.19 -30.01 7.83
C GLN A 580 -5.93 -29.13 7.98
N ALA A 581 -6.05 -27.87 7.57
CA ALA A 581 -5.12 -26.82 7.97
C ALA A 581 -5.33 -26.49 9.45
N THR A 582 -4.28 -26.05 10.14
CA THR A 582 -4.32 -25.71 11.57
C THR A 582 -3.93 -24.25 11.78
N PHE A 583 -4.65 -23.57 12.66
CA PHE A 583 -4.44 -22.17 13.04
C PHE A 583 -4.19 -22.13 14.53
N THR A 584 -3.15 -21.43 14.97
CA THR A 584 -2.85 -21.24 16.39
C THR A 584 -2.75 -19.75 16.69
N PHE A 585 -3.59 -19.30 17.61
CA PHE A 585 -3.66 -17.91 18.05
C PHE A 585 -2.91 -17.73 19.37
N ASP A 586 -2.17 -16.63 19.49
CA ASP A 586 -1.54 -16.20 20.73
C ASP A 586 -2.15 -14.87 21.19
N ASP A 587 -3.13 -14.92 22.08
CA ASP A 587 -3.78 -13.74 22.67
C ASP A 587 -2.83 -12.86 23.48
N THR A 588 -1.71 -13.42 23.97
CA THR A 588 -0.75 -12.70 24.81
C THR A 588 0.15 -11.82 23.97
N ASN A 589 0.57 -12.30 22.80
CA ASN A 589 1.49 -11.58 21.92
C ASN A 589 0.84 -11.03 20.65
N ASP A 590 -0.43 -11.35 20.40
CA ASP A 590 -1.22 -10.91 19.25
C ASP A 590 -0.70 -11.49 17.91
N PHE A 591 -0.22 -12.74 17.96
CA PHE A 591 0.35 -13.46 16.82
C PHE A 591 -0.52 -14.63 16.37
N LEU A 592 -0.28 -15.07 15.14
CA LEU A 592 -0.95 -16.20 14.49
C LEU A 592 0.08 -17.03 13.73
N SER A 593 -0.05 -18.36 13.81
CA SER A 593 0.63 -19.29 12.92
C SER A 593 -0.39 -20.23 12.28
N VAL A 594 -0.20 -20.52 10.99
CA VAL A 594 -1.04 -21.43 10.20
C VAL A 594 -0.18 -22.44 9.46
N ASP A 595 -0.53 -23.72 9.51
CA ASP A 595 0.07 -24.81 8.73
C ASP A 595 -1.00 -25.38 7.80
N ALA A 596 -0.80 -25.23 6.48
CA ALA A 596 -1.76 -25.56 5.44
C ALA A 596 -1.20 -26.66 4.51
N PRO A 597 -1.54 -27.94 4.76
CA PRO A 597 -1.10 -29.05 3.92
C PRO A 597 -1.96 -29.17 2.65
N LEU A 598 -1.42 -28.72 1.52
CA LEU A 598 -2.08 -28.68 0.23
C LEU A 598 -1.62 -29.82 -0.70
N THR A 599 -2.43 -30.08 -1.72
CA THR A 599 -2.09 -30.91 -2.87
C THR A 599 -2.42 -30.15 -4.15
N VAL A 600 -1.46 -30.13 -5.08
CA VAL A 600 -1.61 -29.59 -6.42
C VAL A 600 -1.94 -30.74 -7.37
N SER A 601 -3.05 -30.62 -8.11
CA SER A 601 -3.55 -31.65 -9.03
C SER A 601 -4.02 -31.05 -10.35
N ASN A 602 -3.98 -31.84 -11.42
CA ASN A 602 -4.43 -31.43 -12.74
C ASN A 602 -5.93 -31.08 -12.76
N LEU A 603 -6.31 -30.16 -13.66
CA LEU A 603 -7.70 -30.03 -14.11
C LEU A 603 -8.17 -31.32 -14.84
N PRO A 604 -9.49 -31.49 -15.05
CA PRO A 604 -10.02 -32.59 -15.84
C PRO A 604 -9.34 -32.73 -17.22
N SER A 605 -9.09 -33.97 -17.62
CA SER A 605 -8.37 -34.29 -18.86
C SER A 605 -9.24 -34.08 -20.10
N THR A 606 -8.74 -33.24 -21.01
CA THR A 606 -9.37 -32.87 -22.30
C THR A 606 -8.29 -32.79 -23.38
N GLY A 607 -8.69 -32.67 -24.65
CA GLY A 607 -7.76 -32.41 -25.76
C GLY A 607 -6.95 -31.11 -25.60
N TYR A 608 -7.37 -30.18 -24.73
CA TYR A 608 -6.65 -28.94 -24.44
C TYR A 608 -5.77 -29.04 -23.19
N THR A 609 -6.30 -29.45 -22.04
CA THR A 609 -5.52 -29.59 -20.79
C THR A 609 -4.40 -30.62 -20.87
N ASN A 610 -4.51 -31.59 -21.78
CA ASN A 610 -3.44 -32.57 -22.02
C ASN A 610 -2.26 -32.02 -22.83
N THR A 611 -2.36 -30.82 -23.41
CA THR A 611 -1.23 -30.16 -24.08
C THR A 611 -0.34 -29.38 -23.11
N TRP A 612 -0.76 -29.25 -21.85
CA TRP A 612 -0.06 -28.50 -20.81
C TRP A 612 1.18 -29.25 -20.34
N SER A 613 2.33 -28.57 -20.35
CA SER A 613 3.64 -29.17 -20.01
C SER A 613 4.30 -28.58 -18.77
N ASP A 614 3.86 -27.40 -18.34
CA ASP A 614 4.44 -26.63 -17.25
C ASP A 614 3.74 -26.92 -15.92
N VAL A 615 2.50 -27.43 -15.95
CA VAL A 615 1.78 -27.88 -14.75
C VAL A 615 2.57 -28.92 -13.96
N LYS A 616 2.83 -28.60 -12.69
CA LYS A 616 3.43 -29.49 -11.70
C LYS A 616 2.40 -29.92 -10.66
N THR A 617 2.46 -31.19 -10.25
CA THR A 617 1.53 -31.78 -9.27
C THR A 617 2.27 -32.44 -8.12
N GLY A 618 1.63 -32.52 -6.96
CA GLY A 618 2.22 -33.10 -5.76
C GLY A 618 1.79 -32.38 -4.48
N SER A 619 2.43 -32.73 -3.37
CA SER A 619 2.18 -32.08 -2.08
C SER A 619 2.85 -30.71 -2.01
N LEU A 620 2.19 -29.75 -1.39
CA LEU A 620 2.70 -28.40 -1.12
C LEU A 620 2.29 -28.03 0.31
N ASN A 621 3.22 -27.73 1.21
CA ASN A 621 2.87 -27.32 2.57
C ASN A 621 3.20 -25.84 2.79
N LEU A 622 2.18 -25.01 2.90
CA LEU A 622 2.33 -23.57 3.13
C LEU A 622 2.22 -23.27 4.62
N LYS A 623 3.09 -22.39 5.11
CA LYS A 623 3.04 -21.89 6.49
C LYS A 623 2.86 -20.39 6.48
N PHE A 624 1.86 -19.89 7.18
CA PHE A 624 1.63 -18.45 7.30
C PHE A 624 1.87 -18.00 8.73
N GLY A 625 2.63 -16.91 8.88
CA GLY A 625 2.97 -16.33 10.18
C GLY A 625 3.74 -17.29 11.08
N ASP A 626 4.11 -16.78 12.26
CA ASP A 626 4.66 -17.57 13.33
C ASP A 626 4.32 -16.91 14.69
N LEU A 627 4.54 -17.64 15.78
CA LEU A 627 4.18 -17.17 17.13
C LEU A 627 5.22 -16.24 17.76
N ASN A 628 6.10 -15.61 16.98
CA ASN A 628 7.06 -14.61 17.46
C ASN A 628 7.42 -13.50 16.44
N ASN A 629 6.76 -13.49 15.28
CA ASN A 629 7.03 -12.69 14.08
C ASN A 629 8.51 -12.60 13.67
N SER A 630 9.28 -13.70 13.78
CA SER A 630 10.72 -13.71 13.43
C SER A 630 11.04 -14.23 12.04
N LEU A 631 10.22 -15.14 11.50
CA LEU A 631 10.38 -15.75 10.17
C LEU A 631 9.30 -15.27 9.19
N ALA A 632 8.08 -15.06 9.68
CA ALA A 632 6.96 -14.52 8.92
C ALA A 632 6.07 -13.66 9.82
N LYS A 633 5.67 -12.48 9.36
CA LYS A 633 4.84 -11.57 10.18
C LYS A 633 3.39 -12.05 10.23
N SER A 634 2.75 -11.85 11.37
CA SER A 634 1.31 -12.02 11.56
C SER A 634 0.76 -10.87 12.39
N ALA A 635 -0.53 -10.56 12.19
CA ALA A 635 -1.26 -9.65 13.04
C ALA A 635 -2.58 -10.32 13.43
N TYR A 636 -2.76 -10.57 14.72
CA TYR A 636 -3.99 -11.10 15.29
C TYR A 636 -4.60 -10.06 16.24
N ILE A 637 -5.54 -9.28 15.72
CA ILE A 637 -6.20 -8.22 16.49
C ILE A 637 -7.39 -8.82 17.24
N SER A 638 -8.20 -9.62 16.55
CA SER A 638 -9.32 -10.40 17.07
C SER A 638 -9.53 -11.66 16.24
N LYS A 639 -10.41 -12.57 16.67
CA LYS A 639 -10.68 -13.81 15.95
C LYS A 639 -11.28 -13.57 14.57
N GLU A 640 -11.85 -12.41 14.31
CA GLU A 640 -12.35 -12.02 12.99
C GLU A 640 -11.34 -11.21 12.17
N VAL A 641 -10.33 -10.62 12.81
CA VAL A 641 -9.39 -9.66 12.19
C VAL A 641 -7.98 -10.15 12.38
N PHE A 642 -7.53 -10.87 11.36
CA PHE A 642 -6.17 -11.36 11.33
C PHE A 642 -5.66 -11.56 9.91
N ALA A 643 -4.34 -11.50 9.79
CA ALA A 643 -3.61 -11.82 8.57
C ALA A 643 -2.22 -12.36 8.91
N ALA A 644 -1.65 -13.11 7.97
CA ALA A 644 -0.33 -13.70 8.12
C ALA A 644 0.42 -13.78 6.79
N GLU A 645 1.70 -13.38 6.82
CA GLU A 645 2.66 -13.51 5.72
C GLU A 645 2.98 -14.99 5.46
N LEU A 646 3.09 -15.37 4.19
CA LEU A 646 3.61 -16.68 3.81
C LEU A 646 5.10 -16.79 4.16
N GLN A 647 5.45 -17.77 4.97
CA GLN A 647 6.82 -18.07 5.34
C GLN A 647 7.61 -18.58 4.14
N ASP A 648 8.69 -17.88 3.82
CA ASP A 648 9.61 -18.28 2.77
C ASP A 648 10.66 -19.26 3.29
N ASN A 649 10.34 -20.54 3.22
CA ASN A 649 11.16 -21.65 3.74
C ASN A 649 11.66 -22.59 2.62
N GLY A 650 11.63 -22.13 1.36
CA GLY A 650 12.07 -22.92 0.21
C GLY A 650 11.14 -24.07 -0.16
N VAL A 651 9.86 -24.03 0.26
CA VAL A 651 8.88 -25.04 -0.12
C VAL A 651 8.66 -25.07 -1.63
N GLN A 652 8.56 -26.27 -2.18
CA GLN A 652 8.27 -26.55 -3.58
C GLN A 652 7.22 -27.67 -3.67
N ILE A 653 6.56 -27.81 -4.81
CA ILE A 653 5.68 -28.93 -5.08
C ILE A 653 6.52 -30.20 -5.09
N GLY A 654 6.19 -31.13 -4.18
CA GLY A 654 6.90 -32.39 -4.02
C GLY A 654 8.32 -32.28 -3.44
N GLY A 655 8.74 -31.10 -2.96
CA GLY A 655 10.11 -30.86 -2.47
C GLY A 655 10.24 -29.69 -1.50
N SER A 656 11.47 -29.42 -1.07
CA SER A 656 11.80 -28.35 -0.10
C SER A 656 13.20 -27.78 -0.34
N SER A 657 13.63 -27.74 -1.60
CA SER A 657 14.95 -27.30 -2.02
C SER A 657 14.98 -25.89 -2.59
N GLY A 658 13.85 -25.17 -2.54
CA GLY A 658 13.78 -23.78 -2.99
C GLY A 658 14.78 -22.93 -2.21
N GLY A 659 15.40 -21.97 -2.90
CA GLY A 659 16.31 -21.02 -2.28
C GLY A 659 15.58 -20.04 -1.34
N THR A 660 16.33 -19.14 -0.72
CA THR A 660 15.75 -17.97 -0.05
C THR A 660 15.18 -17.00 -1.10
N SER A 661 14.16 -16.24 -0.72
CA SER A 661 13.38 -15.33 -1.55
C SER A 661 12.61 -16.03 -2.69
N ASN A 662 12.20 -17.29 -2.48
CA ASN A 662 11.50 -18.07 -3.50
C ASN A 662 10.01 -17.77 -3.54
N THR A 663 9.38 -17.69 -2.38
CA THR A 663 7.93 -17.57 -2.23
C THR A 663 7.54 -16.32 -1.45
N LYS A 664 6.48 -15.66 -1.91
CA LYS A 664 5.83 -14.54 -1.22
C LYS A 664 4.32 -14.69 -1.30
N GLY A 665 3.62 -14.31 -0.25
CA GLY A 665 2.18 -14.47 -0.18
C GLY A 665 1.62 -14.01 1.15
N VAL A 666 0.30 -14.04 1.25
CA VAL A 666 -0.42 -13.61 2.45
C VAL A 666 -1.77 -14.32 2.52
N MET A 667 -2.29 -14.44 3.73
CA MET A 667 -3.70 -14.75 3.98
C MET A 667 -4.32 -13.69 4.88
N VAL A 668 -5.61 -13.43 4.70
CA VAL A 668 -6.37 -12.43 5.47
C VAL A 668 -7.81 -12.91 5.67
N SER A 669 -8.39 -12.63 6.83
CA SER A 669 -9.81 -12.89 7.14
C SER A 669 -10.73 -11.89 6.45
N TRP A 670 -11.88 -12.36 5.97
CA TRP A 670 -12.87 -11.51 5.29
C TRP A 670 -13.35 -10.35 6.18
N ASN A 671 -13.58 -10.65 7.47
CA ASN A 671 -14.03 -9.67 8.46
C ASN A 671 -12.92 -8.70 8.93
N THR A 672 -11.73 -8.75 8.32
CA THR A 672 -10.76 -7.64 8.38
C THR A 672 -11.30 -6.41 7.65
N LEU A 673 -12.09 -6.58 6.58
CA LEU A 673 -12.72 -5.46 5.89
C LEU A 673 -13.74 -4.79 6.82
N ASP A 674 -13.48 -3.53 7.15
CA ASP A 674 -14.43 -2.70 7.90
C ASP A 674 -15.64 -2.30 7.04
N ARG A 675 -15.51 -2.43 5.72
CA ARG A 675 -16.59 -2.40 4.75
C ARG A 675 -16.32 -3.40 3.64
N GLN A 676 -17.14 -4.43 3.59
CA GLN A 676 -17.05 -5.53 2.62
C GLN A 676 -17.34 -5.04 1.19
N ASP A 677 -16.75 -5.72 0.21
CA ASP A 677 -16.99 -5.49 -1.22
C ASP A 677 -18.35 -6.07 -1.65
N TYR A 678 -19.21 -5.20 -2.18
CA TYR A 678 -20.57 -5.52 -2.63
C TYR A 678 -20.57 -6.24 -3.98
N ASP A 679 -19.59 -5.95 -4.84
CA ASP A 679 -19.50 -6.48 -6.20
C ASP A 679 -19.31 -8.00 -6.21
N LEU A 680 -18.59 -8.55 -5.22
CA LEU A 680 -18.51 -10.00 -5.00
C LEU A 680 -19.90 -10.64 -4.83
N PHE A 681 -20.78 -10.00 -4.07
CA PHE A 681 -22.10 -10.52 -3.74
C PHE A 681 -23.22 -9.87 -4.57
N LYS A 682 -22.96 -9.25 -5.73
CA LYS A 682 -24.05 -8.73 -6.58
C LYS A 682 -25.09 -9.81 -6.92
N GLY A 683 -26.36 -9.52 -6.62
CA GLY A 683 -27.52 -10.32 -6.99
C GLY A 683 -28.39 -9.62 -8.04
N ASP A 684 -29.47 -10.28 -8.48
CA ASP A 684 -30.45 -9.69 -9.41
C ASP A 684 -31.09 -8.42 -8.81
N GLU A 685 -30.65 -7.26 -9.30
CA GLU A 685 -31.12 -5.95 -8.85
C GLU A 685 -32.63 -5.75 -9.04
N SER A 686 -33.27 -6.51 -9.94
CA SER A 686 -34.70 -6.39 -10.24
C SER A 686 -35.60 -7.06 -9.20
N GLN A 687 -35.06 -7.94 -8.35
CA GLN A 687 -35.86 -8.78 -7.45
C GLN A 687 -35.86 -8.36 -5.98
N LEU A 688 -35.08 -7.33 -5.56
CA LEU A 688 -34.87 -7.03 -4.12
C LEU A 688 -34.46 -8.29 -3.31
N VAL A 689 -33.89 -9.31 -3.97
CA VAL A 689 -33.53 -10.57 -3.34
C VAL A 689 -32.11 -10.43 -2.82
N LYS A 690 -31.96 -10.58 -1.50
CA LYS A 690 -30.65 -10.57 -0.84
C LYS A 690 -29.72 -11.59 -1.52
N PRO A 691 -28.50 -11.19 -1.90
CA PRO A 691 -27.52 -12.13 -2.40
C PRO A 691 -27.04 -13.09 -1.32
N ALA A 692 -26.36 -14.15 -1.75
CA ALA A 692 -25.80 -15.21 -0.92
C ALA A 692 -24.54 -14.71 -0.21
N VAL A 693 -24.66 -14.19 1.01
CA VAL A 693 -23.50 -13.77 1.83
C VAL A 693 -23.09 -14.91 2.72
N ILE A 694 -21.80 -15.14 2.87
CA ILE A 694 -21.34 -16.03 3.94
C ILE A 694 -21.72 -15.38 5.28
N PRO A 695 -22.41 -16.10 6.18
CA PRO A 695 -22.82 -15.53 7.46
C PRO A 695 -21.62 -15.15 8.32
N ASP A 696 -21.83 -14.13 9.17
CA ASP A 696 -20.99 -13.95 10.35
C ASP A 696 -21.33 -15.05 11.35
N THR A 697 -20.31 -15.77 11.79
CA THR A 697 -20.45 -16.98 12.62
C THR A 697 -19.72 -16.82 13.96
N GLU A 698 -20.18 -17.55 14.97
CA GLU A 698 -19.72 -17.54 16.36
C GLU A 698 -18.41 -18.31 16.57
N TYR A 699 -18.19 -19.40 15.83
CA TYR A 699 -17.12 -20.38 16.05
C TYR A 699 -16.17 -20.57 14.86
N SER A 700 -16.46 -19.94 13.73
CA SER A 700 -15.69 -20.10 12.49
C SER A 700 -15.46 -18.78 11.77
N GLN A 701 -14.55 -18.80 10.81
CA GLN A 701 -14.17 -17.66 9.99
C GLN A 701 -13.72 -18.13 8.60
N TRP A 702 -13.69 -17.20 7.65
CA TRP A 702 -13.22 -17.44 6.30
C TRP A 702 -12.45 -16.24 5.76
N GLY A 703 -11.80 -16.42 4.61
CA GLY A 703 -11.12 -15.31 3.95
C GLY A 703 -10.40 -15.72 2.67
N PHE A 704 -9.45 -14.87 2.28
CA PHE A 704 -8.68 -15.03 1.05
C PHE A 704 -7.18 -15.23 1.34
N TRP A 705 -6.50 -15.87 0.40
CA TRP A 705 -5.06 -16.01 0.39
C TRP A 705 -4.52 -15.93 -1.05
N ALA A 706 -3.25 -15.56 -1.15
CA ALA A 706 -2.55 -15.49 -2.42
C ALA A 706 -1.06 -15.80 -2.24
N MET A 707 -0.43 -16.27 -3.31
CA MET A 707 1.01 -16.51 -3.35
C MET A 707 1.59 -16.24 -4.74
N SER A 708 2.88 -15.95 -4.78
CA SER A 708 3.73 -15.90 -5.95
C SER A 708 5.03 -16.64 -5.63
N SER A 709 5.48 -17.46 -6.56
CA SER A 709 6.70 -18.26 -6.44
C SER A 709 7.54 -18.11 -7.70
N LEU A 710 8.83 -17.86 -7.56
CA LEU A 710 9.76 -17.84 -8.69
C LEU A 710 10.11 -19.26 -9.13
N ASP A 711 10.24 -20.19 -8.18
CA ASP A 711 10.47 -21.59 -8.48
C ASP A 711 9.65 -22.50 -7.58
N VAL A 712 8.43 -22.80 -8.02
CA VAL A 712 7.47 -23.62 -7.28
C VAL A 712 7.77 -25.12 -7.40
N SER A 713 8.72 -25.54 -8.23
CA SER A 713 8.93 -26.96 -8.57
C SER A 713 10.28 -27.47 -8.08
N ALA A 714 10.33 -28.71 -7.61
CA ALA A 714 11.60 -29.39 -7.31
C ALA A 714 12.32 -29.93 -8.56
N ASP A 715 11.69 -29.85 -9.73
CA ASP A 715 12.29 -30.23 -11.00
C ASP A 715 13.44 -29.29 -11.41
N ALA A 716 14.33 -29.75 -12.28
CA ALA A 716 15.39 -28.89 -12.79
C ALA A 716 14.83 -27.78 -13.70
N GLY A 717 15.15 -26.53 -13.38
CA GLY A 717 14.68 -25.34 -14.09
C GLY A 717 14.14 -24.31 -13.11
N THR A 718 13.50 -23.27 -13.63
CA THR A 718 12.75 -22.30 -12.83
C THR A 718 11.31 -22.41 -13.29
N GLN A 719 10.40 -22.74 -12.38
CA GLN A 719 8.96 -22.77 -12.68
C GLN A 719 8.23 -21.73 -11.83
N THR A 720 7.92 -20.60 -12.45
CA THR A 720 7.10 -19.58 -11.80
C THR A 720 5.65 -20.04 -11.71
N ALA A 721 5.01 -19.78 -10.57
CA ALA A 721 3.57 -19.96 -10.42
C ALA A 721 3.00 -19.03 -9.33
N GLY A 722 1.69 -18.80 -9.38
CA GLY A 722 0.98 -18.03 -8.37
C GLY A 722 -0.43 -18.51 -8.11
N VAL A 723 -1.02 -18.02 -7.02
CA VAL A 723 -2.43 -18.18 -6.68
C VAL A 723 -2.97 -16.80 -6.35
N HIS A 724 -4.08 -16.42 -6.97
CA HIS A 724 -4.77 -15.17 -6.72
C HIS A 724 -6.20 -15.44 -6.25
N MET A 725 -6.59 -14.78 -5.15
CA MET A 725 -7.91 -14.95 -4.52
C MET A 725 -8.26 -16.41 -4.24
N GLY A 726 -7.29 -17.18 -3.76
CA GLY A 726 -7.57 -18.46 -3.11
C GLY A 726 -8.42 -18.22 -1.87
N THR A 727 -9.24 -19.18 -1.47
CA THR A 727 -10.15 -19.05 -0.33
C THR A 727 -9.78 -20.03 0.78
N TRP A 728 -10.16 -19.70 2.00
CA TRP A 728 -10.03 -20.58 3.16
C TRP A 728 -11.21 -20.44 4.12
N VAL A 729 -11.48 -21.48 4.90
CA VAL A 729 -12.47 -21.50 5.99
C VAL A 729 -11.91 -22.31 7.15
N ALA A 730 -12.09 -21.86 8.39
CA ALA A 730 -11.63 -22.55 9.60
C ALA A 730 -12.44 -22.16 10.83
N GLY A 731 -12.51 -23.04 11.83
CA GLY A 731 -13.18 -22.76 13.10
C GLY A 731 -12.77 -23.71 14.21
N GLU A 732 -13.39 -23.52 15.39
CA GLU A 732 -13.30 -24.43 16.53
C GLU A 732 -14.03 -25.73 16.20
N ALA A 733 -13.28 -26.80 15.93
CA ALA A 733 -13.90 -28.09 15.64
C ALA A 733 -14.43 -28.77 16.89
N LEU A 734 -15.60 -29.38 16.74
CA LEU A 734 -16.24 -30.13 17.82
C LEU A 734 -15.47 -31.38 18.21
N ASP A 735 -15.51 -31.68 19.51
CA ASP A 735 -15.08 -32.97 20.02
C ASP A 735 -16.10 -34.06 19.68
N GLN A 736 -15.59 -35.30 19.57
CA GLN A 736 -16.43 -36.47 19.27
C GLN A 736 -17.56 -36.67 20.30
N SER A 737 -17.40 -36.19 21.54
CA SER A 737 -18.42 -36.24 22.59
C SER A 737 -19.61 -35.31 22.37
N GLU A 738 -19.43 -34.24 21.60
CA GLU A 738 -20.46 -33.22 21.33
C GLU A 738 -21.30 -33.56 20.09
N ILE A 739 -20.85 -34.53 19.28
CA ILE A 739 -21.59 -34.97 18.09
C ILE A 739 -22.91 -35.64 18.49
N PRO A 740 -24.07 -35.15 18.00
CA PRO A 740 -25.35 -35.75 18.32
C PRO A 740 -25.46 -37.20 17.85
N THR A 741 -26.15 -38.03 18.64
CA THR A 741 -26.31 -39.47 18.35
C THR A 741 -27.66 -39.82 17.71
N SER A 742 -28.57 -38.83 17.58
CA SER A 742 -29.87 -38.95 16.93
C SER A 742 -30.46 -37.58 16.60
N GLY A 743 -31.39 -37.52 15.65
CA GLY A 743 -32.09 -36.29 15.27
C GLY A 743 -31.71 -35.78 13.88
N GLN A 744 -32.19 -34.59 13.55
CA GLN A 744 -31.90 -33.91 12.29
C GLN A 744 -31.64 -32.43 12.56
N ALA A 745 -30.69 -31.84 11.82
CA ALA A 745 -30.41 -30.42 11.78
C ALA A 745 -30.40 -29.91 10.34
N THR A 746 -30.66 -28.61 10.18
CA THR A 746 -30.56 -27.90 8.90
C THR A 746 -29.85 -26.58 9.12
N MET A 747 -28.87 -26.28 8.27
CA MET A 747 -28.05 -25.07 8.34
C MET A 747 -28.09 -24.38 6.98
N SER A 748 -27.90 -23.07 6.94
CA SER A 748 -27.90 -22.30 5.70
C SER A 748 -26.78 -21.28 5.65
N GLY A 749 -26.36 -20.91 4.46
CA GLY A 749 -25.29 -19.94 4.28
C GLY A 749 -24.91 -19.78 2.82
N ALA A 750 -23.62 -19.61 2.56
CA ALA A 750 -23.13 -19.36 1.22
C ALA A 750 -21.78 -20.03 0.95
N ALA A 751 -21.39 -19.98 -0.32
CA ALA A 751 -20.11 -20.46 -0.81
C ALA A 751 -19.47 -19.40 -1.71
N VAL A 752 -18.14 -19.39 -1.72
CA VAL A 752 -17.32 -18.53 -2.58
C VAL A 752 -16.36 -19.42 -3.37
N PHE A 753 -16.32 -19.20 -4.68
CA PHE A 753 -15.55 -20.00 -5.63
C PHE A 753 -14.64 -19.13 -6.47
N LYS A 754 -13.39 -19.60 -6.68
CA LYS A 754 -12.56 -19.16 -7.79
C LYS A 754 -12.86 -20.07 -8.99
N VAL A 755 -13.20 -19.46 -10.11
CA VAL A 755 -13.60 -20.13 -11.35
C VAL A 755 -12.53 -19.96 -12.42
N ALA A 756 -12.30 -21.01 -13.20
CA ALA A 756 -11.62 -20.97 -14.49
C ALA A 756 -12.53 -21.60 -15.56
N SER A 757 -12.81 -20.86 -16.64
CA SER A 757 -13.79 -21.27 -17.65
C SER A 757 -13.32 -20.97 -19.08
N ARG A 758 -13.61 -21.89 -20.00
CA ARG A 758 -13.37 -21.83 -21.45
C ARG A 758 -14.57 -22.39 -22.22
N SER A 759 -15.13 -21.60 -23.14
CA SER A 759 -16.43 -21.90 -23.79
C SER A 759 -16.40 -22.21 -25.29
N ARG A 760 -15.31 -21.93 -26.04
CA ARG A 760 -15.31 -21.96 -27.54
C ARG A 760 -14.21 -22.82 -28.18
N ALA A 761 -14.53 -23.47 -29.30
CA ALA A 761 -13.57 -24.09 -30.23
C ALA A 761 -13.07 -23.08 -31.26
N GLY A 762 -11.77 -23.08 -31.58
CA GLY A 762 -11.15 -22.23 -32.60
C GLY A 762 -9.90 -21.48 -32.10
N THR A 763 -9.36 -20.57 -32.92
CA THR A 763 -8.21 -19.68 -32.63
C THR A 763 -8.50 -18.62 -31.55
N ASP A 764 -9.69 -18.67 -30.93
CA ASP A 764 -10.32 -17.62 -30.13
C ASP A 764 -10.62 -18.08 -28.69
N GLY A 765 -9.97 -19.14 -28.19
CA GLY A 765 -10.30 -19.71 -26.89
C GLY A 765 -9.33 -19.28 -25.81
N GLU A 766 -9.70 -18.27 -25.03
CA GLU A 766 -8.96 -17.84 -23.83
C GLU A 766 -9.65 -18.38 -22.57
N ILE A 767 -8.94 -18.40 -21.44
CA ILE A 767 -9.49 -18.81 -20.14
C ILE A 767 -9.91 -17.57 -19.35
N TYR A 768 -11.18 -17.55 -18.95
CA TYR A 768 -11.72 -16.53 -18.05
C TYR A 768 -11.56 -16.99 -16.60
N LYS A 769 -11.09 -16.09 -15.73
CA LYS A 769 -10.90 -16.35 -14.30
C LYS A 769 -11.60 -15.29 -13.49
N TYR A 770 -12.43 -15.69 -12.54
CA TYR A 770 -13.24 -14.78 -11.73
C TYR A 770 -13.69 -15.46 -10.43
N THR A 771 -14.19 -14.65 -9.50
CA THR A 771 -14.76 -15.11 -8.24
C THR A 771 -16.28 -15.01 -8.30
N THR A 772 -16.96 -16.05 -7.85
CA THR A 772 -18.43 -16.12 -7.84
C THR A 772 -18.93 -16.77 -6.55
N THR A 773 -20.24 -16.76 -6.34
CA THR A 773 -20.87 -17.22 -5.10
C THR A 773 -22.03 -18.18 -5.35
N ALA A 774 -22.48 -18.87 -4.31
CA ALA A 774 -23.68 -19.69 -4.33
C ALA A 774 -24.39 -19.69 -2.96
N ASN A 775 -25.70 -19.90 -2.97
CA ASN A 775 -26.46 -20.24 -1.77
C ASN A 775 -26.15 -21.67 -1.34
N VAL A 776 -26.10 -21.94 -0.05
CA VAL A 776 -25.87 -23.28 0.50
C VAL A 776 -26.92 -23.63 1.55
N GLU A 777 -27.48 -24.84 1.44
CA GLU A 777 -28.38 -25.44 2.44
C GLU A 777 -27.86 -26.82 2.83
N GLY A 778 -27.58 -27.02 4.11
CA GLY A 778 -27.13 -28.28 4.68
C GLY A 778 -28.24 -29.01 5.43
N THR A 779 -28.27 -30.34 5.31
CA THR A 779 -29.13 -31.22 6.12
C THR A 779 -28.26 -32.30 6.75
N PHE A 780 -28.37 -32.48 8.06
CA PHE A 780 -27.61 -33.46 8.83
C PHE A 780 -28.57 -34.39 9.57
N ASN A 781 -28.39 -35.71 9.41
CA ASN A 781 -29.21 -36.75 10.02
C ASN A 781 -28.33 -37.62 10.92
N TRP A 782 -28.46 -37.43 12.23
CA TRP A 782 -27.58 -38.03 13.22
C TRP A 782 -27.97 -39.47 13.56
N GLY A 783 -26.97 -40.30 13.79
CA GLY A 783 -27.13 -41.70 14.20
C GLY A 783 -26.03 -42.15 15.15
N ALA A 784 -26.25 -43.31 15.77
CA ALA A 784 -25.36 -43.84 16.82
C ALA A 784 -23.94 -44.22 16.36
N SER A 785 -23.65 -44.18 15.05
CA SER A 785 -22.35 -44.57 14.49
C SER A 785 -21.82 -43.56 13.46
N GLY A 786 -22.36 -42.34 13.46
CA GLY A 786 -22.08 -41.30 12.46
C GLY A 786 -23.37 -40.67 11.93
N TYR A 787 -23.26 -39.87 10.88
CA TYR A 787 -24.38 -39.14 10.31
C TYR A 787 -24.33 -39.12 8.79
N THR A 788 -25.49 -38.87 8.18
CA THR A 788 -25.64 -38.68 6.73
C THR A 788 -26.40 -37.40 6.46
N GLY A 789 -26.35 -36.92 5.22
CA GLY A 789 -26.93 -35.63 4.92
C GLY A 789 -26.87 -35.27 3.46
N ASN A 790 -27.27 -34.04 3.15
CA ASN A 790 -27.02 -33.42 1.86
C ASN A 790 -26.61 -31.96 2.08
N ILE A 791 -25.61 -31.52 1.32
CA ILE A 791 -25.30 -30.10 1.13
C ILE A 791 -25.74 -29.72 -0.28
N ALA A 792 -26.68 -28.78 -0.38
CA ALA A 792 -27.27 -28.32 -1.63
C ALA A 792 -26.77 -26.91 -1.95
N PHE A 793 -26.35 -26.71 -3.19
CA PHE A 793 -25.92 -25.45 -3.75
C PHE A 793 -26.97 -24.96 -4.75
N SER A 794 -27.32 -23.69 -4.68
CA SER A 794 -28.23 -23.06 -5.63
C SER A 794 -27.75 -21.68 -6.05
N LYS A 795 -28.24 -21.24 -7.20
CA LYS A 795 -27.82 -19.99 -7.86
C LYS A 795 -26.30 -19.91 -8.11
N PHE A 796 -25.63 -21.05 -8.25
CA PHE A 796 -24.21 -21.06 -8.58
C PHE A 796 -24.01 -20.63 -10.03
N ASP A 797 -23.26 -19.55 -10.21
CA ASP A 797 -22.82 -19.01 -11.50
C ASP A 797 -23.93 -18.91 -12.57
N VAL A 798 -25.11 -18.40 -12.17
CA VAL A 798 -26.33 -18.35 -13.01
C VAL A 798 -26.17 -17.54 -14.30
N GLY A 799 -25.24 -16.59 -14.32
CA GLY A 799 -24.90 -15.78 -15.49
C GLY A 799 -24.14 -16.56 -16.57
N ASN A 800 -23.46 -17.64 -16.20
CA ASN A 800 -22.65 -18.42 -17.12
C ASN A 800 -23.52 -19.25 -18.05
N SER A 801 -23.50 -18.87 -19.32
CA SER A 801 -24.35 -19.45 -20.36
C SER A 801 -24.10 -20.95 -20.59
N ASP A 802 -22.86 -21.42 -20.48
CA ASP A 802 -22.53 -22.85 -20.63
C ASP A 802 -23.04 -23.67 -19.44
N PHE A 803 -22.86 -23.14 -18.23
CA PHE A 803 -23.22 -23.80 -17.00
C PHE A 803 -24.75 -23.85 -16.80
N SER A 804 -25.44 -22.77 -17.18
CA SER A 804 -26.90 -22.69 -17.25
C SER A 804 -27.48 -23.64 -18.30
N ALA A 805 -26.89 -23.72 -19.49
CA ALA A 805 -27.31 -24.67 -20.52
C ALA A 805 -27.13 -26.14 -20.11
N ALA A 806 -26.11 -26.45 -19.30
CA ALA A 806 -25.90 -27.78 -18.72
C ALA A 806 -26.88 -28.10 -17.57
N GLY A 807 -27.67 -27.12 -17.12
CA GLY A 807 -28.59 -27.25 -15.99
C GLY A 807 -27.85 -27.49 -14.67
N PHE A 808 -26.65 -26.95 -14.52
CA PHE A 808 -25.77 -27.23 -13.38
C PHE A 808 -25.71 -26.10 -12.35
N THR A 809 -26.46 -25.00 -12.54
CA THR A 809 -26.56 -23.85 -11.62
C THR A 809 -27.16 -24.18 -10.26
N SER A 810 -27.61 -25.42 -10.04
CA SER A 810 -27.99 -25.98 -8.74
C SER A 810 -27.68 -27.47 -8.69
N PHE A 811 -27.14 -27.92 -7.56
CA PHE A 811 -26.74 -29.31 -7.36
C PHE A 811 -26.70 -29.66 -5.87
N ALA A 812 -26.75 -30.94 -5.53
CA ALA A 812 -26.63 -31.40 -4.15
C ALA A 812 -25.62 -32.54 -4.05
N ILE A 813 -24.90 -32.59 -2.94
CA ILE A 813 -23.91 -33.62 -2.62
C ILE A 813 -24.37 -34.32 -1.36
N SER A 814 -24.62 -35.63 -1.47
CA SER A 814 -24.89 -36.46 -0.30
C SER A 814 -23.61 -36.66 0.50
N ILE A 815 -23.70 -36.51 1.82
CA ILE A 815 -22.57 -36.60 2.74
C ILE A 815 -22.70 -37.77 3.69
N SER A 816 -21.56 -38.26 4.15
CA SER A 816 -21.42 -39.15 5.29
C SER A 816 -20.28 -38.66 6.18
N GLY A 817 -20.49 -38.67 7.49
CA GLY A 817 -19.51 -38.18 8.45
C GLY A 817 -19.44 -39.01 9.73
N SER A 818 -18.32 -38.83 10.42
CA SER A 818 -18.03 -39.40 11.74
C SER A 818 -17.11 -38.44 12.49
N GLY A 819 -17.41 -38.14 13.75
CA GLY A 819 -16.75 -37.03 14.45
C GLY A 819 -17.17 -35.68 13.86
N ALA A 820 -16.29 -34.70 13.90
CA ALA A 820 -16.55 -33.39 13.30
C ALA A 820 -16.48 -33.40 11.77
N GLU A 821 -15.85 -34.40 11.14
CA GLU A 821 -15.57 -34.38 9.70
C GLU A 821 -16.56 -35.19 8.86
N TYR A 822 -16.81 -34.71 7.64
CA TYR A 822 -17.60 -35.40 6.63
C TYR A 822 -17.09 -35.12 5.21
N SER A 823 -17.51 -35.97 4.28
CA SER A 823 -17.23 -35.77 2.85
C SER A 823 -18.33 -36.37 1.98
N GLY A 824 -18.32 -35.98 0.70
CA GLY A 824 -19.22 -36.51 -0.32
C GLY A 824 -18.74 -36.13 -1.72
N SER A 825 -19.09 -36.95 -2.71
CA SER A 825 -18.80 -36.67 -4.12
C SER A 825 -19.70 -37.45 -5.06
N TRP A 826 -19.80 -36.98 -6.30
CA TRP A 826 -20.40 -37.71 -7.41
C TRP A 826 -19.86 -37.22 -8.75
N THR A 827 -19.93 -38.09 -9.75
CA THR A 827 -19.60 -37.78 -11.16
C THR A 827 -20.70 -38.35 -12.05
N GLN A 828 -21.09 -37.60 -13.08
CA GLN A 828 -22.15 -38.02 -14.01
C GLN A 828 -21.80 -37.66 -15.46
N ASP A 829 -22.12 -38.60 -16.36
CA ASP A 829 -22.13 -38.40 -17.81
C ASP A 829 -23.48 -37.79 -18.27
N GLN A 830 -23.43 -36.71 -19.03
CA GLN A 830 -24.60 -36.01 -19.55
C GLN A 830 -24.82 -36.32 -21.04
N SER A 831 -26.09 -36.42 -21.46
CA SER A 831 -26.47 -36.49 -22.87
C SER A 831 -25.89 -35.30 -23.64
N GLY A 832 -25.04 -35.54 -24.63
CA GLY A 832 -24.35 -34.49 -25.40
C GLY A 832 -22.82 -34.50 -25.27
N GLY A 833 -22.25 -35.41 -24.48
CA GLY A 833 -20.81 -35.62 -24.41
C GLY A 833 -20.09 -34.70 -23.41
N LEU A 834 -20.78 -34.20 -22.39
CA LEU A 834 -20.20 -33.43 -21.29
C LEU A 834 -20.25 -34.24 -19.99
N TYR A 835 -19.20 -34.11 -19.17
CA TYR A 835 -19.10 -34.70 -17.85
C TYR A 835 -19.27 -33.60 -16.80
N ARG A 836 -19.97 -33.93 -15.72
CA ARG A 836 -20.08 -33.07 -14.54
C ARG A 836 -19.68 -33.79 -13.27
N GLU A 837 -19.03 -33.06 -12.39
CA GLU A 837 -18.55 -33.55 -11.10
C GLU A 837 -18.78 -32.48 -10.02
N ALA A 838 -19.12 -32.95 -8.83
CA ALA A 838 -19.09 -32.12 -7.63
C ALA A 838 -18.62 -32.96 -6.44
N TRP A 839 -17.81 -32.37 -5.57
CA TRP A 839 -17.28 -33.01 -4.36
C TRP A 839 -17.11 -31.97 -3.26
N LEU A 840 -17.10 -32.43 -2.01
CA LEU A 840 -16.80 -31.59 -0.84
C LEU A 840 -16.16 -32.40 0.29
N ALA A 841 -15.51 -31.68 1.19
CA ALA A 841 -15.14 -32.13 2.53
C ALA A 841 -15.40 -30.99 3.51
N GLY A 842 -15.90 -31.28 4.71
CA GLY A 842 -16.24 -30.26 5.69
C GLY A 842 -16.06 -30.72 7.13
N THR A 843 -16.11 -29.74 8.02
CA THR A 843 -15.99 -29.87 9.47
C THR A 843 -17.20 -29.20 10.13
N LEU A 844 -17.66 -29.77 11.24
CA LEU A 844 -18.65 -29.18 12.15
C LEU A 844 -17.93 -28.34 13.21
N TYR A 845 -18.41 -27.13 13.45
CA TYR A 845 -17.85 -26.19 14.43
C TYR A 845 -18.87 -25.86 15.54
N GLY A 846 -18.36 -25.49 16.72
CA GLY A 846 -19.16 -25.17 17.91
C GLY A 846 -18.39 -25.46 19.20
N ASP A 847 -18.99 -25.17 20.36
CA ASP A 847 -18.41 -25.41 21.68
C ASP A 847 -18.98 -26.67 22.38
N ASP A 848 -20.30 -26.84 22.40
CA ASP A 848 -21.01 -27.91 23.12
C ASP A 848 -21.93 -28.74 22.18
N ALA A 849 -22.16 -28.27 20.96
CA ALA A 849 -22.97 -28.90 19.92
C ALA A 849 -22.63 -28.34 18.52
N PRO A 850 -23.04 -29.03 17.43
CA PRO A 850 -22.93 -28.47 16.10
C PRO A 850 -23.86 -27.26 15.93
N ASP A 851 -23.25 -26.08 15.93
CA ASP A 851 -23.89 -24.82 15.60
C ASP A 851 -23.60 -24.44 14.15
N GLU A 852 -22.38 -24.72 13.68
CA GLU A 852 -21.93 -24.30 12.36
C GLU A 852 -21.27 -25.43 11.58
N SER A 853 -21.09 -25.22 10.29
CA SER A 853 -20.27 -26.09 9.47
C SER A 853 -19.64 -25.38 8.28
N GLY A 854 -18.41 -25.74 7.94
CA GLY A 854 -17.75 -25.21 6.76
C GLY A 854 -16.75 -26.17 6.16
N GLY A 855 -16.42 -25.96 4.89
CA GLY A 855 -15.58 -26.89 4.17
C GLY A 855 -15.11 -26.39 2.82
N ARG A 856 -14.37 -27.26 2.12
CA ARG A 856 -13.97 -27.08 0.72
C ARG A 856 -14.95 -27.78 -0.21
N VAL A 857 -15.11 -27.22 -1.40
CA VAL A 857 -15.99 -27.72 -2.45
C VAL A 857 -15.35 -27.48 -3.81
N GLY A 858 -15.51 -28.45 -4.72
CA GLY A 858 -15.07 -28.29 -6.10
C GLY A 858 -16.12 -28.78 -7.08
N VAL A 859 -16.20 -28.09 -8.23
CA VAL A 859 -17.20 -28.31 -9.27
C VAL A 859 -16.52 -28.28 -10.63
N SER A 860 -16.81 -29.27 -11.47
CA SER A 860 -16.25 -29.35 -12.83
C SER A 860 -17.33 -29.67 -13.85
N LEU A 861 -17.25 -29.02 -15.02
CA LEU A 861 -18.00 -29.37 -16.23
C LEU A 861 -17.01 -29.38 -17.41
N TRP A 862 -16.85 -30.52 -18.10
CA TRP A 862 -15.87 -30.62 -19.18
C TRP A 862 -16.29 -31.57 -20.30
N SER A 863 -15.71 -31.36 -21.49
CA SER A 863 -15.78 -32.30 -22.61
C SER A 863 -14.60 -33.29 -22.51
N PRO A 864 -14.83 -34.61 -22.49
CA PRO A 864 -13.76 -35.61 -22.43
C PRO A 864 -13.10 -35.83 -23.79
N SER A 865 -13.55 -35.15 -24.85
CA SER A 865 -12.97 -35.29 -26.19
C SER A 865 -11.47 -35.00 -26.15
N GLN A 866 -10.72 -35.83 -26.87
CA GLN A 866 -9.26 -35.74 -26.98
C GLN A 866 -8.83 -35.08 -28.28
N ASP A 867 -9.78 -34.71 -29.14
CA ASP A 867 -9.50 -33.98 -30.36
C ASP A 867 -9.36 -32.49 -30.05
N ALA A 868 -8.14 -31.96 -30.18
CA ALA A 868 -7.85 -30.55 -29.97
C ALA A 868 -8.64 -29.62 -30.92
N SER A 869 -9.18 -30.15 -32.03
CA SER A 869 -10.00 -29.41 -33.00
C SER A 869 -11.50 -29.38 -32.66
N GLU A 870 -11.95 -30.16 -31.67
CA GLU A 870 -13.33 -30.17 -31.18
C GLU A 870 -13.55 -29.17 -30.04
N VAL A 871 -14.82 -29.04 -29.60
CA VAL A 871 -15.25 -28.18 -28.49
C VAL A 871 -14.67 -28.69 -27.16
N ASN A 872 -13.47 -28.21 -26.82
CA ASN A 872 -12.80 -28.44 -25.54
C ASN A 872 -13.30 -27.44 -24.48
N LYS A 873 -14.57 -27.61 -24.09
CA LYS A 873 -15.15 -26.88 -22.96
C LYS A 873 -14.55 -27.36 -21.66
N ILE A 874 -14.09 -26.42 -20.84
CA ILE A 874 -13.62 -26.66 -19.48
C ILE A 874 -14.22 -25.57 -18.62
N PHE A 875 -14.92 -25.99 -17.57
CA PHE A 875 -15.30 -25.14 -16.46
C PHE A 875 -14.86 -25.86 -15.20
N HIS A 876 -14.15 -25.15 -14.35
CA HIS A 876 -13.74 -25.65 -13.06
C HIS A 876 -13.83 -24.56 -12.02
N ALA A 877 -14.30 -24.92 -10.84
CA ALA A 877 -14.43 -24.02 -9.70
C ALA A 877 -13.93 -24.71 -8.44
N GLU A 878 -13.09 -24.01 -7.69
CA GLU A 878 -12.61 -24.41 -6.36
C GLU A 878 -13.05 -23.36 -5.35
N GLY A 879 -13.55 -23.79 -4.20
CA GLY A 879 -14.12 -22.86 -3.24
C GLY A 879 -14.30 -23.42 -1.85
N ILE A 880 -14.84 -22.57 -1.01
CA ILE A 880 -15.26 -22.89 0.36
C ILE A 880 -16.75 -22.61 0.52
N TYR A 881 -17.34 -23.23 1.54
CA TYR A 881 -18.67 -22.89 2.03
C TYR A 881 -18.66 -22.78 3.54
N LEU A 882 -19.61 -22.00 4.06
CA LEU A 882 -19.87 -21.87 5.48
C LEU A 882 -21.38 -21.71 5.69
N ILE A 883 -21.92 -22.47 6.64
CA ILE A 883 -23.34 -22.57 6.98
C ILE A 883 -23.52 -22.59 8.49
N ASP A 884 -24.64 -22.01 8.92
CA ASP A 884 -25.11 -21.88 10.31
C ASP A 884 -26.61 -22.23 10.36
#